data_AF-A0A1M5V939-F1
#
_entry.id   AF-A0A1M5V939-F1
#
_cell.length_a   1.000
_cell.length_b   1.000
_cell.length_c   1.000
_cell.angle_alpha   90.00
_cell.angle_beta   90.00
_cell.angle_gamma   90.00
#
_symmetry.space_group_name_H-M   'P 1'
#
loop_
_entity.id
_entity.type
_entity.pdbx_description
1 polymer ?
#
loop_
_entity_poly.entity_id
_entity_poly.type
_entity_poly.pdbx_seq_one_letter_code
_entity_poly.pdbx_strand_id
1 'polypeptide(L)'
;MKKILLLFFTLFFYSSMNAQQEEINTTFSSQMNQIFGSLDRSRIPNGILLDYGMEFTNVPAFNGILSDSTYCNKTILKQIYKTLLTSRVQASSPAWISPAEYDTLWNSEKTSGVLTVSGLFYKYSQFAANALSSNKLTLSNNIFYDKFVNGVWQNPYQEMKAFAMSPAVMQEDSKVLQVRIPSSIFLSNAQNSVSSIQIDFSNGSGYVNVPLNQNITVTYTTTGTKIWKYKLNLSDGTSLYSHSLMKIGREENFGDFIWPPPKPVCELCRVNPNESPVQITGTIPYLGMTGSAKLTIDYAGEPSLGIRNPLIVVEGFDLGILLEPEKTYGNTDYATFRTSVMNSSSIELRNLLFGEGKHYDIIYVDWDNGVDYMQRNAYVLEQVISYVNSRKVTNAKTVVLGQSMGGVIARYALADMEQRGIDHQTSLFISHDSPQQGANIPVSLQYMFHHITKQFAQVGNTTWGNLVTIPIADDKYNVVNSLSILDAPASKQLIANFVNTNYAIDNTEYTSFYNELKSKGLPNSGGYPLQCRNIAISNGSECGTPQNFNPGDDIVNVQYNKSLNFLEDLASLVINPLGGTLAGEFINRNFYTVAFLGLHPGHSTYAADFQAKSLYASEGNRIYRGKISYTKKIFWLVKITVDFTNVGKNQPSNLLPFDTYGGGYYDTKNLNSNNTIPDLNVMIRDRFNFIPTASALDIGKRNISLTNADYTNSYIGAIPPQAPKNSPFANFTADISNTNTAAHNKPHISFNKRNGDWLASELNAVGNPSPNPIQSNCSFICTDPQISGSSSLCNTAVYSVPNAAQSYTWSVTQGANLVALTGNGTNSISLQLLAPRATGQIVLSLTLSSPECGYKTISKTINVGNIHYTSSIEGPHDICENQTVTYTIPGTCPDIPAIQWSVTPNLTILSTSGYSVTVQENTGMAGTGQLTATFPTDGSTMTQYVEIGDNQYFGAQKTVFQYPTDLYNNYPANGNLIFNMWVYPNNPDSEYTFSDFKIKGVPVNINIERRTNGIYTFWVPQYMADEIECPVLDYTLTCTSRCGVVRSIPGGVAITCLGFLDPGPLEPIGPIEGRSAGNQTSYKIYPNPSSNIININLADENYRPVSSSLIRAELYNISGDLKSAVTIKNHTAQLDVSALPLGVYVLRINVDGKTESHQVLVK
;
A
#
# COMPACT_ATOMS: atom_id res chain seq x y z
N MET A 1 62.02 -8.68 19.89
CA MET A 1 61.07 -7.78 19.17
C MET A 1 60.40 -8.44 17.95
N LYS A 2 61.13 -9.15 17.06
CA LYS A 2 60.51 -9.82 15.88
C LYS A 2 59.46 -10.90 16.18
N LYS A 3 59.52 -11.59 17.33
CA LYS A 3 58.52 -12.59 17.74
C LYS A 3 57.25 -12.02 18.39
N ILE A 4 57.31 -10.77 18.88
CA ILE A 4 56.14 -10.07 19.47
C ILE A 4 55.38 -9.32 18.37
N LEU A 5 56.07 -8.81 17.35
CA LEU A 5 55.43 -8.21 16.17
C LEU A 5 54.65 -9.24 15.33
N LEU A 6 55.13 -10.48 15.23
CA LEU A 6 54.43 -11.54 14.50
C LEU A 6 53.14 -11.97 15.21
N LEU A 7 53.13 -11.98 16.55
CA LEU A 7 51.93 -12.29 17.34
C LEU A 7 50.87 -11.18 17.26
N PHE A 8 51.30 -9.91 17.23
CA PHE A 8 50.40 -8.76 17.05
C PHE A 8 49.85 -8.69 15.61
N PHE A 9 50.63 -9.07 14.59
CA PHE A 9 50.13 -9.16 13.20
C PHE A 9 49.17 -10.33 13.00
N THR A 10 49.37 -11.47 13.67
CA THR A 10 48.40 -12.58 13.61
C THR A 10 47.11 -12.29 14.39
N LEU A 11 47.17 -11.56 15.51
CA LEU A 11 45.97 -11.18 16.29
C LEU A 11 45.13 -10.09 15.61
N PHE A 12 45.74 -9.20 14.79
CA PHE A 12 45.00 -8.21 14.00
C PHE A 12 44.39 -8.78 12.70
N PHE A 13 44.94 -9.86 12.13
CA PHE A 13 44.32 -10.54 10.98
C PHE A 13 43.16 -11.46 11.37
N TYR A 14 43.06 -11.88 12.63
CA TYR A 14 41.91 -12.63 13.14
C TYR A 14 40.73 -11.74 13.58
N SER A 15 40.91 -10.43 13.74
CA SER A 15 39.84 -9.51 14.16
C SER A 15 39.11 -8.80 13.02
N SER A 16 39.48 -9.02 11.76
CA SER A 16 38.77 -8.49 10.58
C SER A 16 38.06 -9.54 9.74
N MET A 17 38.05 -10.81 10.17
CA MET A 17 37.08 -11.77 9.68
C MET A 17 35.92 -11.77 10.68
N ASN A 18 34.83 -11.08 10.34
CA ASN A 18 33.55 -11.48 10.89
C ASN A 18 33.34 -12.94 10.48
N ALA A 19 33.75 -13.88 11.34
CA ALA A 19 33.31 -15.25 11.21
C ALA A 19 31.79 -15.18 11.24
N GLN A 20 31.14 -15.39 10.10
CA GLN A 20 29.71 -15.60 10.08
C GLN A 20 29.44 -16.74 11.06
N GLN A 21 28.69 -16.43 12.12
CA GLN A 21 28.31 -17.44 13.09
C GLN A 21 27.30 -18.36 12.39
N GLU A 22 27.81 -19.47 11.85
CA GLU A 22 27.01 -20.52 11.19
C GLU A 22 26.09 -21.18 12.23
N GLU A 23 24.79 -21.29 11.93
CA GLU A 23 23.86 -22.06 12.75
C GLU A 23 23.93 -23.52 12.29
N ILE A 24 24.70 -24.33 13.02
CA ILE A 24 24.94 -25.74 12.69
C ILE A 24 23.90 -26.61 13.39
N ASN A 25 22.97 -27.19 12.64
CA ASN A 25 22.03 -28.19 13.16
C ASN A 25 22.65 -29.60 13.13
N THR A 26 22.75 -30.25 14.30
CA THR A 26 23.35 -31.59 14.46
C THR A 26 22.32 -32.70 14.72
N THR A 27 21.04 -32.35 14.81
CA THR A 27 19.95 -33.26 15.20
C THR A 27 19.82 -34.42 14.21
N PHE A 28 19.88 -34.13 12.90
CA PHE A 28 19.80 -35.16 11.86
C PHE A 28 20.95 -36.16 11.96
N SER A 29 22.21 -35.68 12.00
CA SER A 29 23.39 -36.54 12.10
C SER A 29 23.35 -37.41 13.37
N SER A 30 22.93 -36.84 14.50
CA SER A 30 22.83 -37.58 15.77
C SER A 30 21.85 -38.75 15.68
N GLN A 31 20.66 -38.53 15.10
CA GLN A 31 19.65 -39.57 14.91
C GLN A 31 20.09 -40.63 13.88
N MET A 32 20.70 -40.22 12.78
CA MET A 32 21.22 -41.15 11.77
C MET A 32 22.36 -42.02 12.33
N ASN A 33 23.25 -41.44 13.13
CA ASN A 33 24.33 -42.20 13.77
C ASN A 33 23.80 -43.25 14.77
N GLN A 34 22.69 -42.98 15.44
CA GLN A 34 22.03 -43.95 16.31
C GLN A 34 21.40 -45.10 15.49
N ILE A 35 20.67 -44.77 14.43
CA ILE A 35 19.92 -45.76 13.61
C ILE A 35 20.87 -46.70 12.84
N PHE A 36 21.99 -46.18 12.34
CA PHE A 36 23.02 -46.93 11.60
C PHE A 36 24.23 -47.29 12.48
N GLY A 37 24.11 -47.15 13.80
CA GLY A 37 25.23 -47.31 14.75
C GLY A 37 25.76 -48.74 14.86
N SER A 38 24.88 -49.73 14.65
CA SER A 38 25.19 -51.16 14.80
C SER A 38 25.65 -51.85 13.50
N LEU A 39 25.76 -51.12 12.39
CA LEU A 39 26.25 -51.64 11.12
C LEU A 39 27.78 -51.51 11.03
N ASP A 40 28.45 -52.53 10.51
CA ASP A 40 29.86 -52.48 10.14
C ASP A 40 30.03 -51.63 8.88
N ARG A 41 30.25 -50.32 9.09
CA ARG A 41 30.37 -49.33 8.02
C ARG A 41 31.55 -49.60 7.09
N SER A 42 32.54 -50.40 7.49
CA SER A 42 33.69 -50.77 6.64
C SER A 42 33.27 -51.62 5.43
N ARG A 43 32.14 -52.32 5.53
CA ARG A 43 31.60 -53.22 4.49
C ARG A 43 30.76 -52.51 3.44
N ILE A 44 30.50 -51.21 3.58
CA ILE A 44 29.68 -50.43 2.65
C ILE A 44 30.51 -50.10 1.41
N PRO A 45 30.16 -50.62 0.21
CA PRO A 45 30.91 -50.33 -1.01
C PRO A 45 31.00 -48.83 -1.29
N ASN A 46 32.18 -48.39 -1.73
CA ASN A 46 32.52 -47.00 -2.03
C ASN A 46 32.41 -46.02 -0.84
N GLY A 47 32.09 -46.50 0.38
CA GLY A 47 31.99 -45.67 1.59
C GLY A 47 30.83 -44.67 1.58
N ILE A 48 29.86 -44.82 0.68
CA ILE A 48 28.69 -43.93 0.50
C ILE A 48 27.42 -44.77 0.57
N LEU A 49 26.51 -44.46 1.50
CA LEU A 49 25.20 -45.11 1.66
C LEU A 49 24.07 -44.08 1.54
N LEU A 50 23.29 -44.14 0.46
CA LEU A 50 22.23 -43.18 0.18
C LEU A 50 21.18 -43.11 1.31
N ASP A 51 20.83 -44.26 1.89
CA ASP A 51 19.90 -44.39 3.02
C ASP A 51 20.36 -43.68 4.30
N TYR A 52 21.67 -43.41 4.44
CA TYR A 52 22.25 -42.72 5.58
C TYR A 52 22.24 -41.18 5.41
N GLY A 53 22.29 -40.70 4.18
CA GLY A 53 22.44 -39.27 3.87
C GLY A 53 21.12 -38.49 3.88
N MET A 54 21.26 -37.17 3.81
CA MET A 54 20.16 -36.26 3.54
C MET A 54 19.93 -36.18 2.03
N GLU A 55 18.67 -36.25 1.60
CA GLU A 55 18.31 -36.25 0.19
C GLU A 55 17.90 -34.85 -0.25
N PHE A 56 18.68 -34.26 -1.16
CA PHE A 56 18.38 -32.96 -1.77
C PHE A 56 17.83 -33.08 -3.19
N THR A 57 18.08 -34.22 -3.84
CA THR A 57 17.53 -34.58 -5.15
C THR A 57 17.47 -36.10 -5.30
N ASN A 58 16.75 -36.59 -6.31
CA ASN A 58 16.65 -38.02 -6.61
C ASN A 58 17.88 -38.49 -7.40
N VAL A 59 18.99 -38.68 -6.69
CA VAL A 59 20.27 -39.17 -7.25
C VAL A 59 20.11 -40.45 -8.10
N PRO A 60 19.31 -41.47 -7.70
CA PRO A 60 19.07 -42.66 -8.52
C PRO A 60 18.55 -42.41 -9.94
N ALA A 61 17.94 -41.25 -10.22
CA ALA A 61 17.49 -40.91 -11.57
C ALA A 61 18.66 -40.60 -12.51
N PHE A 62 19.79 -40.12 -12.00
CA PHE A 62 20.97 -39.73 -12.78
C PHE A 62 21.90 -40.92 -13.06
N ASN A 63 21.34 -42.08 -13.37
CA ASN A 63 22.07 -43.35 -13.49
C ASN A 63 22.86 -43.54 -14.81
N GLY A 64 22.92 -42.51 -15.65
CA GLY A 64 23.55 -42.56 -16.97
C GLY A 64 22.61 -42.92 -18.12
N ILE A 65 21.30 -42.95 -17.90
CA ILE A 65 20.26 -43.10 -18.92
C ILE A 65 19.47 -41.79 -19.00
N LEU A 66 19.25 -41.28 -20.21
CA LEU A 66 18.48 -40.06 -20.42
C LEU A 66 16.98 -40.30 -20.25
N SER A 67 16.30 -39.39 -19.55
CA SER A 67 14.85 -39.27 -19.52
C SER A 67 14.44 -37.80 -19.46
N ASP A 68 13.17 -37.49 -19.71
CA ASP A 68 12.66 -36.12 -19.62
C ASP A 68 12.80 -35.51 -18.22
N SER A 69 13.06 -36.35 -17.21
CA SER A 69 13.27 -36.01 -15.82
C SER A 69 14.73 -35.76 -15.40
N THR A 70 15.70 -35.98 -16.29
CA THR A 70 17.14 -35.95 -15.94
C THR A 70 17.90 -34.73 -16.47
N TYR A 71 17.21 -33.68 -16.95
CA TYR A 71 17.96 -32.50 -17.37
C TYR A 71 18.65 -31.88 -16.15
N CYS A 72 19.94 -31.62 -16.32
CA CYS A 72 20.79 -31.11 -15.28
C CYS A 72 21.04 -29.61 -15.52
N ASN A 73 21.11 -28.88 -14.42
CA ASN A 73 21.62 -27.51 -14.36
C ASN A 73 22.62 -27.43 -13.19
N LYS A 74 23.29 -26.29 -13.02
CA LYS A 74 24.28 -26.08 -11.94
C LYS A 74 23.74 -26.47 -10.55
N THR A 75 22.47 -26.16 -10.27
CA THR A 75 21.81 -26.43 -8.99
C THR A 75 21.57 -27.91 -8.77
N ILE A 76 20.98 -28.59 -9.75
CA ILE A 76 20.77 -30.05 -9.71
C ILE A 76 22.11 -30.76 -9.52
N LEU A 77 23.15 -30.33 -10.26
CA LEU A 77 24.49 -30.90 -10.15
C LEU A 77 25.06 -30.78 -8.73
N LYS A 78 24.91 -29.62 -8.09
CA LYS A 78 25.30 -29.39 -6.69
C LYS A 78 24.46 -30.18 -5.70
N GLN A 79 23.15 -30.30 -5.92
CA GLN A 79 22.27 -31.12 -5.08
C GLN A 79 22.60 -32.61 -5.15
N ILE A 80 22.97 -33.13 -6.34
CA ILE A 80 23.47 -34.50 -6.49
C ILE A 80 24.74 -34.67 -5.65
N TYR A 81 25.71 -33.76 -5.83
CA TYR A 81 26.97 -33.78 -5.07
C TYR A 81 26.74 -33.73 -3.56
N LYS A 82 25.92 -32.80 -3.06
CA LYS A 82 25.59 -32.66 -1.64
C LYS A 82 24.86 -33.89 -1.10
N THR A 83 23.93 -34.47 -1.85
CA THR A 83 23.24 -35.70 -1.43
C THR A 83 24.27 -36.81 -1.22
N LEU A 84 25.15 -37.04 -2.20
CA LEU A 84 26.22 -38.04 -2.10
C LEU A 84 27.23 -37.74 -0.97
N LEU A 85 27.57 -36.46 -0.75
CA LEU A 85 28.47 -36.02 0.31
C LEU A 85 27.89 -36.32 1.71
N THR A 86 26.59 -36.09 1.91
CA THR A 86 25.91 -36.38 3.18
C THR A 86 25.75 -37.88 3.43
N SER A 87 25.73 -38.68 2.36
CA SER A 87 25.62 -40.14 2.39
C SER A 87 26.93 -40.85 2.77
N ARG A 88 28.03 -40.11 2.99
CA ARG A 88 29.31 -40.72 3.39
C ARG A 88 29.24 -41.31 4.79
N VAL A 89 29.70 -42.56 4.90
CA VAL A 89 29.75 -43.33 6.16
C VAL A 89 31.18 -43.62 6.62
N GLN A 90 32.18 -43.30 5.78
CA GLN A 90 33.61 -43.47 6.04
C GLN A 90 34.36 -42.14 5.78
N ALA A 91 35.48 -41.93 6.48
CA ALA A 91 36.28 -40.70 6.39
C ALA A 91 37.23 -40.63 5.19
N SER A 92 37.53 -41.76 4.55
CA SER A 92 38.65 -41.89 3.61
C SER A 92 38.21 -41.96 2.15
N SER A 93 38.10 -40.81 1.48
CA SER A 93 38.33 -40.74 0.03
C SER A 93 38.86 -39.35 -0.35
N PRO A 94 39.96 -39.24 -1.12
CA PRO A 94 40.53 -37.96 -1.56
C PRO A 94 39.68 -37.22 -2.60
N ALA A 95 38.53 -37.77 -3.01
CA ALA A 95 37.65 -37.25 -4.06
C ALA A 95 36.54 -36.30 -3.56
N TRP A 96 36.70 -35.69 -2.40
CA TRP A 96 35.71 -34.77 -1.82
C TRP A 96 36.36 -33.43 -1.54
N ILE A 97 35.65 -32.37 -1.91
CA ILE A 97 35.93 -30.99 -1.51
C ILE A 97 34.76 -30.46 -0.68
N SER A 98 35.00 -29.47 0.17
CA SER A 98 33.86 -28.87 0.90
C SER A 98 32.88 -28.21 -0.09
N PRO A 99 31.58 -28.10 0.23
CA PRO A 99 30.65 -27.34 -0.61
C PRO A 99 31.13 -25.92 -0.90
N ALA A 100 31.65 -25.21 0.10
CA ALA A 100 32.21 -23.87 -0.06
C ALA A 100 33.42 -23.83 -1.01
N GLU A 101 34.29 -24.82 -0.93
CA GLU A 101 35.42 -24.99 -1.85
C GLU A 101 34.93 -25.30 -3.27
N TYR A 102 33.91 -26.15 -3.42
CA TYR A 102 33.30 -26.41 -4.72
C TYR A 102 32.75 -25.12 -5.33
N ASP A 103 32.03 -24.32 -4.56
CA ASP A 103 31.47 -23.04 -5.00
C ASP A 103 32.58 -22.03 -5.37
N THR A 104 33.65 -21.99 -4.58
CA THR A 104 34.83 -21.17 -4.86
C THR A 104 35.49 -21.56 -6.18
N LEU A 105 35.66 -22.87 -6.44
CA LEU A 105 36.25 -23.37 -7.68
C LEU A 105 35.35 -23.09 -8.89
N TRP A 106 34.04 -23.25 -8.75
CA TRP A 106 33.09 -22.84 -9.79
C TRP A 106 33.25 -21.37 -10.18
N ASN A 107 33.47 -20.48 -9.21
CA ASN A 107 33.64 -19.06 -9.44
C ASN A 107 35.04 -18.70 -9.98
N SER A 108 36.10 -19.35 -9.49
CA SER A 108 37.47 -19.10 -9.97
C SER A 108 37.72 -19.59 -11.40
N GLU A 109 36.94 -20.57 -11.85
CA GLU A 109 37.00 -21.09 -13.22
C GLU A 109 36.16 -20.29 -14.23
N LYS A 110 35.45 -19.25 -13.78
CA LYS A 110 34.73 -18.33 -14.67
C LYS A 110 35.74 -17.45 -15.42
N THR A 111 35.62 -17.39 -16.73
CA THR A 111 36.48 -16.55 -17.58
C THR A 111 35.61 -15.89 -18.64
N SER A 112 35.72 -14.57 -18.79
CA SER A 112 34.94 -13.84 -19.80
C SER A 112 35.17 -14.44 -21.19
N GLY A 113 34.07 -14.68 -21.92
CA GLY A 113 34.09 -15.31 -23.25
C GLY A 113 34.36 -16.82 -23.28
N VAL A 114 34.52 -17.49 -22.13
CA VAL A 114 34.66 -18.95 -22.03
C VAL A 114 33.58 -19.53 -21.12
N LEU A 115 32.70 -20.34 -21.71
CA LEU A 115 31.68 -21.07 -21.00
C LEU A 115 32.26 -22.32 -20.31
N THR A 116 32.24 -22.30 -19.00
CA THR A 116 32.68 -23.42 -18.16
C THR A 116 31.57 -24.47 -18.03
N VAL A 117 31.93 -25.74 -18.17
CA VAL A 117 31.06 -26.92 -17.96
C VAL A 117 31.64 -27.75 -16.82
N SER A 118 30.80 -28.12 -15.85
CA SER A 118 31.17 -28.99 -14.74
C SER A 118 30.46 -30.34 -14.86
N GLY A 119 30.97 -31.33 -14.13
CA GLY A 119 30.34 -32.64 -14.07
C GLY A 119 30.70 -33.42 -12.81
N LEU A 120 29.97 -34.50 -12.58
CA LEU A 120 30.33 -35.47 -11.56
C LEU A 120 30.07 -36.90 -12.03
N PHE A 121 30.87 -37.84 -11.52
CA PHE A 121 30.66 -39.27 -11.69
C PHE A 121 30.98 -40.03 -10.39
N TYR A 122 29.97 -40.57 -9.72
CA TYR A 122 30.15 -41.29 -8.46
C TYR A 122 29.53 -42.67 -8.49
N LYS A 123 30.23 -43.65 -7.90
CA LYS A 123 29.68 -44.94 -7.48
C LYS A 123 29.29 -44.88 -6.01
N TYR A 124 28.11 -45.36 -5.65
CA TYR A 124 27.58 -45.31 -4.29
C TYR A 124 26.75 -46.56 -3.98
N SER A 125 26.40 -46.75 -2.71
CA SER A 125 25.56 -47.87 -2.27
C SER A 125 24.20 -47.38 -1.79
N GLN A 126 23.20 -48.24 -1.90
CA GLN A 126 21.93 -48.13 -1.18
C GLN A 126 21.53 -49.52 -0.67
N PHE A 127 20.60 -49.60 0.28
CA PHE A 127 20.05 -50.90 0.64
C PHE A 127 19.32 -51.52 -0.55
N ALA A 128 19.47 -52.83 -0.73
CA ALA A 128 18.68 -53.58 -1.70
C ALA A 128 17.21 -53.54 -1.26
N ALA A 129 16.29 -53.31 -2.19
CA ALA A 129 14.85 -53.17 -1.87
C ALA A 129 14.28 -54.39 -1.12
N ASN A 130 14.87 -55.58 -1.34
CA ASN A 130 14.52 -56.83 -0.68
C ASN A 130 15.42 -57.18 0.53
N ALA A 131 16.30 -56.30 1.03
CA ALA A 131 17.29 -56.67 2.05
C ALA A 131 16.64 -57.17 3.37
N LEU A 132 15.52 -56.57 3.78
CA LEU A 132 14.74 -57.02 4.94
C LEU A 132 13.98 -58.32 4.63
N SER A 133 13.26 -58.38 3.51
CA SER A 133 12.45 -59.56 3.14
C SER A 133 13.29 -60.80 2.80
N SER A 134 14.53 -60.61 2.36
CA SER A 134 15.50 -61.67 2.08
C SER A 134 16.42 -61.98 3.27
N ASN A 135 16.14 -61.43 4.46
CA ASN A 135 16.89 -61.70 5.69
C ASN A 135 18.39 -61.41 5.54
N LYS A 136 18.74 -60.30 4.88
CA LYS A 136 20.12 -59.78 4.75
C LYS A 136 20.41 -58.64 5.73
N LEU A 137 19.37 -58.06 6.32
CA LEU A 137 19.43 -56.95 7.28
C LEU A 137 18.38 -57.19 8.37
N THR A 138 18.67 -56.81 9.62
CA THR A 138 17.68 -56.87 10.72
C THR A 138 17.35 -55.46 11.21
N LEU A 139 16.07 -55.17 11.43
CA LEU A 139 15.59 -53.92 12.03
C LEU A 139 14.96 -54.22 13.39
N SER A 140 15.49 -53.64 14.48
CA SER A 140 14.95 -53.79 15.84
C SER A 140 15.04 -52.46 16.59
N ASN A 141 13.94 -52.02 17.20
CA ASN A 141 13.84 -50.73 17.90
C ASN A 141 14.35 -49.54 17.06
N ASN A 142 14.00 -49.52 15.76
CA ASN A 142 14.47 -48.54 14.76
C ASN A 142 15.99 -48.50 14.50
N ILE A 143 16.75 -49.51 14.93
CA ILE A 143 18.19 -49.64 14.68
C ILE A 143 18.43 -50.80 13.71
N PHE A 144 19.29 -50.57 12.71
CA PHE A 144 19.69 -51.58 11.73
C PHE A 144 20.91 -52.38 12.20
N TYR A 145 20.87 -53.70 12.02
CA TYR A 145 21.94 -54.63 12.38
C TYR A 145 22.33 -55.50 11.19
N ASP A 146 23.63 -55.78 11.08
CA ASP A 146 24.18 -56.75 10.12
C ASP A 146 23.61 -58.15 10.38
N LYS A 147 23.43 -58.92 9.30
CA LYS A 147 22.97 -60.30 9.38
C LYS A 147 24.06 -61.28 8.97
N PHE A 148 24.20 -62.35 9.77
CA PHE A 148 25.08 -63.48 9.49
C PHE A 148 24.25 -64.76 9.40
N VAL A 149 24.52 -65.59 8.39
CA VAL A 149 23.95 -66.92 8.22
C VAL A 149 25.11 -67.91 8.22
N ASN A 150 25.14 -68.83 9.18
CA ASN A 150 26.26 -69.77 9.38
C ASN A 150 27.63 -69.08 9.48
N GLY A 151 27.69 -67.91 10.14
CA GLY A 151 28.91 -67.11 10.26
C GLY A 151 29.28 -66.28 9.02
N VAL A 152 28.54 -66.39 7.91
CA VAL A 152 28.78 -65.63 6.68
C VAL A 152 27.91 -64.38 6.66
N TRP A 153 28.56 -63.21 6.54
CA TRP A 153 27.89 -61.92 6.40
C TRP A 153 27.03 -61.88 5.13
N GLN A 154 25.79 -61.41 5.27
CA GLN A 154 24.86 -61.28 4.16
C GLN A 154 24.87 -59.85 3.64
N ASN A 155 25.33 -59.62 2.40
CA ASN A 155 25.43 -58.27 1.85
C ASN A 155 24.04 -57.63 1.62
N PRO A 156 23.64 -56.60 2.39
CA PRO A 156 22.35 -55.94 2.22
C PRO A 156 22.39 -54.80 1.19
N TYR A 157 23.58 -54.47 0.64
CA TYR A 157 23.80 -53.31 -0.21
C TYR A 157 23.76 -53.67 -1.70
N GLN A 158 23.26 -52.73 -2.50
CA GLN A 158 23.37 -52.73 -3.96
C GLN A 158 24.21 -51.52 -4.41
N GLU A 159 25.14 -51.73 -5.34
CA GLU A 159 25.95 -50.66 -5.92
C GLU A 159 25.16 -49.93 -7.02
N MET A 160 25.27 -48.60 -7.02
CA MET A 160 24.61 -47.67 -7.92
C MET A 160 25.63 -46.69 -8.49
N LYS A 161 25.24 -45.96 -9.54
CA LYS A 161 26.07 -44.94 -10.20
C LYS A 161 25.27 -43.66 -10.46
N ALA A 162 25.94 -42.52 -10.38
CA ALA A 162 25.39 -41.21 -10.73
C ALA A 162 26.34 -40.47 -11.69
N PHE A 163 25.82 -40.01 -12.83
CA PHE A 163 26.54 -39.16 -13.79
C PHE A 163 25.67 -37.97 -14.21
N ALA A 164 26.21 -36.76 -14.04
CA ALA A 164 25.54 -35.54 -14.41
C ALA A 164 26.55 -34.48 -14.85
N MET A 165 26.18 -33.63 -15.82
CA MET A 165 26.99 -32.49 -16.27
C MET A 165 26.10 -31.29 -16.56
N SER A 166 26.63 -30.08 -16.38
CA SER A 166 25.92 -28.82 -16.64
C SER A 166 26.89 -27.71 -17.04
N PRO A 167 26.48 -26.80 -17.96
CA PRO A 167 27.16 -25.53 -18.13
C PRO A 167 26.96 -24.62 -16.90
N ALA A 168 27.82 -23.62 -16.75
CA ALA A 168 27.76 -22.63 -15.67
C ALA A 168 26.60 -21.64 -15.81
N VAL A 169 26.19 -21.34 -17.04
CA VAL A 169 24.99 -20.55 -17.36
C VAL A 169 24.10 -21.33 -18.33
N MET A 170 22.80 -21.00 -18.33
CA MET A 170 21.80 -21.66 -19.18
C MET A 170 21.42 -20.82 -20.41
N GLN A 171 22.05 -19.65 -20.60
CA GLN A 171 21.87 -18.78 -21.76
C GLN A 171 23.20 -18.14 -22.15
N GLU A 172 23.41 -18.00 -23.45
CA GLU A 172 24.49 -17.22 -24.06
C GLU A 172 23.93 -16.37 -25.20
N ASP A 173 24.28 -15.08 -25.25
CA ASP A 173 23.77 -14.16 -26.28
C ASP A 173 24.55 -14.30 -27.60
N SER A 174 25.81 -14.76 -27.54
CA SER A 174 26.62 -15.06 -28.72
C SER A 174 26.22 -16.37 -29.40
N LYS A 175 26.33 -16.42 -30.74
CA LYS A 175 26.24 -17.66 -31.53
C LYS A 175 27.57 -18.41 -31.64
N VAL A 176 28.66 -17.79 -31.18
CA VAL A 176 30.01 -18.37 -31.17
C VAL A 176 30.52 -18.33 -29.74
N LEU A 177 30.82 -19.50 -29.19
CA LEU A 177 31.21 -19.68 -27.78
C LEU A 177 32.47 -20.56 -27.68
N GLN A 178 33.31 -20.28 -26.69
CA GLN A 178 34.37 -21.18 -26.25
C GLN A 178 33.84 -22.00 -25.08
N VAL A 179 33.96 -23.32 -25.12
CA VAL A 179 33.50 -24.23 -24.05
C VAL A 179 34.70 -24.96 -23.45
N ARG A 180 34.74 -25.09 -22.12
CA ARG A 180 35.81 -25.80 -21.41
C ARG A 180 35.24 -26.63 -20.26
N ILE A 181 35.82 -27.81 -20.02
CA ILE A 181 35.58 -28.61 -18.80
C ILE A 181 36.83 -28.53 -17.90
N PRO A 182 36.86 -27.67 -16.87
CA PRO A 182 38.00 -27.62 -15.97
C PRO A 182 38.07 -28.88 -15.10
N SER A 183 39.27 -29.45 -14.92
CA SER A 183 39.46 -30.65 -14.11
C SER A 183 39.19 -30.42 -12.62
N SER A 184 39.32 -29.18 -12.14
CA SER A 184 39.06 -28.75 -10.76
C SER A 184 37.58 -28.89 -10.34
N ILE A 185 36.66 -28.88 -11.31
CA ILE A 185 35.21 -28.96 -11.08
C ILE A 185 34.56 -30.14 -11.84
N PHE A 186 35.35 -31.15 -12.19
CA PHE A 186 34.85 -32.47 -12.57
C PHE A 186 35.12 -33.46 -11.44
N LEU A 187 34.09 -33.78 -10.63
CA LEU A 187 34.26 -34.51 -9.38
C LEU A 187 33.95 -36.01 -9.54
N SER A 188 34.83 -36.90 -9.09
CA SER A 188 34.60 -38.34 -9.20
C SER A 188 35.36 -39.18 -8.17
N ASN A 189 34.68 -40.18 -7.59
CA ASN A 189 35.34 -41.27 -6.84
C ASN A 189 35.77 -42.46 -7.72
N ALA A 190 35.58 -42.35 -9.04
CA ALA A 190 35.85 -43.39 -10.02
C ALA A 190 36.60 -42.81 -11.26
N GLN A 191 37.39 -41.76 -11.06
CA GLN A 191 38.10 -41.05 -12.14
C GLN A 191 38.95 -41.96 -13.02
N ASN A 192 39.60 -42.97 -12.44
CA ASN A 192 40.44 -43.94 -13.17
C ASN A 192 39.65 -44.81 -14.15
N SER A 193 38.31 -44.86 -14.03
CA SER A 193 37.46 -45.56 -14.98
C SER A 193 36.96 -44.68 -16.13
N VAL A 194 37.24 -43.37 -16.11
CA VAL A 194 36.83 -42.44 -17.16
C VAL A 194 37.85 -42.44 -18.30
N SER A 195 37.40 -42.76 -19.51
CA SER A 195 38.23 -42.75 -20.73
C SER A 195 38.13 -41.44 -21.52
N SER A 196 36.91 -40.93 -21.73
CA SER A 196 36.69 -39.65 -22.43
C SER A 196 35.32 -39.05 -22.12
N ILE A 197 35.21 -37.73 -22.32
CA ILE A 197 33.96 -36.98 -22.27
C ILE A 197 33.67 -36.42 -23.67
N GLN A 198 32.47 -36.68 -24.17
CA GLN A 198 31.98 -36.12 -25.43
C GLN A 198 30.71 -35.31 -25.22
N ILE A 199 30.51 -34.24 -25.98
CA ILE A 199 29.35 -33.36 -25.91
C ILE A 199 28.74 -33.21 -27.30
N ASP A 200 27.44 -33.44 -27.42
CA ASP A 200 26.62 -33.01 -28.56
C ASP A 200 25.95 -31.68 -28.19
N PHE A 201 26.42 -30.60 -28.82
CA PHE A 201 25.96 -29.24 -28.56
C PHE A 201 24.64 -28.90 -29.26
N SER A 202 24.00 -29.85 -29.96
CA SER A 202 22.83 -29.60 -30.82
C SER A 202 23.07 -28.52 -31.90
N ASN A 203 24.30 -28.46 -32.42
CA ASN A 203 24.69 -27.56 -33.51
C ASN A 203 24.82 -28.27 -34.88
N GLY A 204 24.44 -29.55 -34.95
CA GLY A 204 24.57 -30.39 -36.15
C GLY A 204 25.89 -31.15 -36.28
N SER A 205 26.85 -30.96 -35.37
CA SER A 205 28.15 -31.68 -35.40
C SER A 205 28.15 -33.04 -34.69
N GLY A 206 27.06 -33.39 -33.99
CA GLY A 206 26.98 -34.60 -33.16
C GLY A 206 27.93 -34.55 -31.95
N TYR A 207 28.31 -35.72 -31.43
CA TYR A 207 29.21 -35.82 -30.26
C TYR A 207 30.65 -35.45 -30.62
N VAL A 208 31.15 -34.37 -30.01
CA VAL A 208 32.53 -33.88 -30.12
C VAL A 208 33.30 -34.27 -28.85
N ASN A 209 34.55 -34.72 -28.98
CA ASN A 209 35.40 -35.00 -27.83
C ASN A 209 35.86 -33.68 -27.17
N VAL A 210 35.68 -33.56 -25.85
CA VAL A 210 36.04 -32.36 -25.09
C VAL A 210 37.02 -32.77 -23.97
N PRO A 211 38.34 -32.68 -24.21
CA PRO A 211 39.35 -32.95 -23.19
C PRO A 211 39.26 -31.96 -22.03
N LEU A 212 39.60 -32.43 -20.83
CA LEU A 212 39.66 -31.58 -19.65
C LEU A 212 40.66 -30.43 -19.86
N ASN A 213 40.31 -29.24 -19.38
CA ASN A 213 41.07 -27.99 -19.45
C ASN A 213 41.31 -27.41 -20.87
N GLN A 214 40.72 -27.99 -21.92
CA GLN A 214 40.86 -27.51 -23.29
C GLN A 214 39.63 -26.70 -23.74
N ASN A 215 39.87 -25.54 -24.38
CA ASN A 215 38.80 -24.74 -25.00
C ASN A 215 38.39 -25.36 -26.34
N ILE A 216 37.08 -25.49 -26.55
CA ILE A 216 36.47 -25.95 -27.79
C ILE A 216 35.54 -24.85 -28.31
N THR A 217 35.70 -24.47 -29.58
CA THR A 217 34.82 -23.49 -30.22
C THR A 217 33.54 -24.16 -30.71
N VAL A 218 32.40 -23.62 -30.29
CA VAL A 218 31.06 -24.07 -30.69
C VAL A 218 30.39 -22.93 -31.45
N THR A 219 29.83 -23.24 -32.61
CA THR A 219 29.13 -22.26 -33.47
C THR A 219 27.71 -22.73 -33.77
N TYR A 220 26.75 -21.80 -33.68
CA TYR A 220 25.35 -22.03 -33.99
C TYR A 220 24.88 -21.18 -35.19
N THR A 221 24.06 -21.78 -36.04
CA THR A 221 23.40 -21.08 -37.15
C THR A 221 22.06 -20.45 -36.74
N THR A 222 21.37 -21.04 -35.77
CA THR A 222 20.04 -20.61 -35.28
C THR A 222 20.04 -20.32 -33.79
N THR A 223 19.27 -19.30 -33.40
CA THR A 223 18.98 -18.99 -31.99
C THR A 223 17.99 -20.00 -31.39
N GLY A 224 17.69 -19.85 -30.10
CA GLY A 224 16.70 -20.65 -29.36
C GLY A 224 17.31 -21.72 -28.46
N THR A 225 16.43 -22.52 -27.85
CA THR A 225 16.77 -23.59 -26.91
C THR A 225 17.46 -24.76 -27.60
N LYS A 226 18.63 -25.15 -27.09
CA LYS A 226 19.44 -26.30 -27.51
C LYS A 226 19.53 -27.32 -26.36
N ILE A 227 19.59 -28.60 -26.71
CA ILE A 227 19.79 -29.69 -25.74
C ILE A 227 21.24 -30.14 -25.82
N TRP A 228 22.05 -29.84 -24.80
CA TRP A 228 23.42 -30.34 -24.73
C TRP A 228 23.38 -31.75 -24.16
N LYS A 229 23.91 -32.74 -24.89
CA LYS A 229 23.98 -34.13 -24.44
C LYS A 229 25.42 -34.49 -24.13
N TYR A 230 25.65 -35.03 -22.95
CA TYR A 230 26.95 -35.43 -22.44
C TYR A 230 27.07 -36.95 -22.47
N LYS A 231 28.21 -37.45 -22.95
CA LYS A 231 28.54 -38.87 -22.98
C LYS A 231 29.86 -39.11 -22.26
N LEU A 232 29.82 -39.88 -21.18
CA LEU A 232 30.99 -40.36 -20.44
C LEU A 232 31.31 -41.78 -20.90
N ASN A 233 32.47 -41.97 -21.53
CA ASN A 233 32.95 -43.29 -21.93
C ASN A 233 33.83 -43.87 -20.82
N LEU A 234 33.53 -45.09 -20.38
CA LEU A 234 34.26 -45.77 -19.31
C LEU A 234 35.26 -46.80 -19.87
N SER A 235 36.28 -47.12 -19.08
CA SER A 235 37.37 -48.05 -19.44
C SER A 235 36.90 -49.49 -19.67
N ASP A 236 35.71 -49.84 -19.16
CA ASP A 236 35.06 -51.14 -19.37
C ASP A 236 34.24 -51.21 -20.68
N GLY A 237 34.28 -50.15 -21.49
CA GLY A 237 33.55 -50.05 -22.76
C GLY A 237 32.10 -49.56 -22.62
N THR A 238 31.61 -49.33 -21.40
CA THR A 238 30.26 -48.79 -21.19
C THR A 238 30.21 -47.27 -21.36
N SER A 239 29.02 -46.74 -21.65
CA SER A 239 28.80 -45.28 -21.76
C SER A 239 27.66 -44.85 -20.84
N LEU A 240 27.83 -43.70 -20.19
CA LEU A 240 26.80 -43.03 -19.39
C LEU A 240 26.41 -41.71 -20.06
N TYR A 241 25.15 -41.33 -19.92
CA TYR A 241 24.60 -40.14 -20.56
C TYR A 241 23.98 -39.17 -19.55
N SER A 242 24.13 -37.88 -19.83
CA SER A 242 23.45 -36.78 -19.13
C SER A 242 23.06 -35.71 -20.15
N HIS A 243 22.22 -34.76 -19.78
CA HIS A 243 21.80 -33.67 -20.67
C HIS A 243 21.46 -32.40 -19.90
N SER A 244 21.61 -31.25 -20.54
CA SER A 244 21.20 -29.94 -20.03
C SER A 244 20.54 -29.13 -21.14
N LEU A 245 19.83 -28.08 -20.75
CA LEU A 245 19.28 -27.10 -21.68
C LEU A 245 20.23 -25.89 -21.81
N MET A 246 20.25 -25.25 -22.97
CA MET A 246 21.03 -24.03 -23.23
C MET A 246 20.31 -23.12 -24.23
N LYS A 247 20.01 -21.88 -23.86
CA LYS A 247 19.46 -20.88 -24.79
C LYS A 247 20.60 -20.19 -25.53
N ILE A 248 20.54 -20.17 -26.86
CA ILE A 248 21.54 -19.50 -27.70
C ILE A 248 20.92 -18.30 -28.41
N GLY A 249 21.56 -17.13 -28.30
CA GLY A 249 21.12 -15.88 -28.89
C GLY A 249 20.01 -15.16 -28.12
N ARG A 250 19.98 -13.83 -28.24
CA ARG A 250 18.85 -13.01 -27.80
C ARG A 250 17.64 -13.29 -28.70
N GLU A 251 16.50 -13.64 -28.12
CA GLU A 251 15.23 -13.51 -28.84
C GLU A 251 14.95 -12.02 -28.96
N GLU A 252 15.00 -11.50 -30.18
CA GLU A 252 14.43 -10.19 -30.48
C GLU A 252 12.90 -10.31 -30.39
N ASN A 253 12.37 -10.34 -29.17
CA ASN A 253 10.95 -10.13 -28.95
C ASN A 253 10.65 -8.63 -29.14
N PHE A 254 10.78 -8.15 -30.38
CA PHE A 254 9.89 -7.09 -30.82
C PHE A 254 8.50 -7.72 -30.91
N GLY A 255 7.81 -7.75 -29.78
CA GLY A 255 6.39 -8.10 -29.76
C GLY A 255 5.69 -7.25 -30.81
N ASP A 256 4.92 -7.93 -31.66
CA ASP A 256 4.10 -7.35 -32.72
C ASP A 256 3.31 -6.14 -32.22
N PHE A 257 3.85 -4.94 -32.46
CA PHE A 257 3.07 -3.71 -32.55
C PHE A 257 3.30 -3.14 -33.95
N ILE A 258 2.40 -3.49 -34.85
CA ILE A 258 2.35 -2.93 -36.20
C ILE A 258 1.93 -1.47 -36.08
N TRP A 259 2.92 -0.59 -36.07
CA TRP A 259 2.85 0.72 -36.71
C TRP A 259 4.28 1.12 -37.08
N PRO A 260 4.72 1.00 -38.34
CA PRO A 260 6.01 1.54 -38.70
C PRO A 260 5.86 3.07 -38.68
N PRO A 261 6.58 3.82 -37.80
CA PRO A 261 6.89 5.19 -38.16
C PRO A 261 7.72 5.16 -39.46
N PRO A 262 7.77 6.26 -40.23
CA PRO A 262 8.64 6.32 -41.39
C PRO A 262 10.07 5.93 -40.99
N LYS A 263 10.76 5.24 -41.90
CA LYS A 263 12.15 4.83 -41.68
C LYS A 263 13.02 6.08 -41.66
N PRO A 264 13.75 6.38 -40.57
CA PRO A 264 14.70 7.48 -40.56
C PRO A 264 15.83 7.23 -41.57
N VAL A 265 16.30 8.31 -42.17
CA VAL A 265 17.30 8.39 -43.26
C VAL A 265 18.69 7.82 -42.90
N CYS A 266 18.91 7.30 -41.69
CA CYS A 266 20.16 6.64 -41.36
C CYS A 266 19.99 5.36 -40.50
N GLU A 267 19.60 4.27 -41.15
CA GLU A 267 19.69 2.91 -40.62
C GLU A 267 21.17 2.47 -40.42
N LEU A 268 22.14 3.19 -41.01
CA LEU A 268 23.60 2.96 -40.93
C LEU A 268 24.34 3.78 -39.85
N CYS A 269 23.68 4.74 -39.22
CA CYS A 269 24.23 5.54 -38.09
C CYS A 269 23.99 4.86 -36.74
N ARG A 270 23.16 3.82 -36.73
CA ARG A 270 23.01 2.92 -35.59
C ARG A 270 24.34 2.22 -35.42
N VAL A 271 24.95 2.43 -34.26
CA VAL A 271 26.09 1.68 -33.69
C VAL A 271 26.52 0.56 -34.64
N ASN A 272 27.64 0.72 -35.36
CA ASN A 272 28.27 -0.44 -35.97
C ASN A 272 28.40 -1.46 -34.83
N PRO A 273 27.74 -2.64 -34.85
CA PRO A 273 27.75 -3.55 -33.71
C PRO A 273 29.17 -4.07 -33.38
N ASN A 274 30.17 -3.67 -34.17
CA ASN A 274 31.59 -3.92 -33.97
C ASN A 274 32.39 -2.74 -33.37
N GLU A 275 31.79 -1.56 -33.12
CA GLU A 275 32.45 -0.42 -32.47
C GLU A 275 31.81 -0.11 -31.11
N SER A 276 32.59 -0.31 -30.04
CA SER A 276 32.26 -0.04 -28.62
C SER A 276 31.50 -1.18 -27.92
N PRO A 277 31.89 -1.57 -26.68
CA PRO A 277 31.98 -0.63 -25.55
C PRO A 277 33.35 0.04 -25.37
N VAL A 278 33.33 1.34 -25.05
CA VAL A 278 34.53 2.10 -24.66
C VAL A 278 34.72 1.87 -23.18
N GLN A 279 35.89 1.34 -22.82
CA GLN A 279 36.28 1.13 -21.44
C GLN A 279 36.83 2.42 -20.84
N ILE A 280 36.30 2.82 -19.69
CA ILE A 280 36.77 3.95 -18.89
C ILE A 280 37.11 3.45 -17.49
N THR A 281 38.29 3.79 -16.99
CA THR A 281 38.74 3.47 -15.63
C THR A 281 38.89 4.77 -14.84
N GLY A 282 38.41 4.79 -13.60
CA GLY A 282 38.58 5.93 -12.69
C GLY A 282 40.06 6.16 -12.38
N THR A 283 40.45 7.43 -12.22
CA THR A 283 41.84 7.81 -11.93
C THR A 283 42.11 8.04 -10.45
N ILE A 284 41.05 8.14 -9.62
CA ILE A 284 41.15 8.40 -8.19
C ILE A 284 40.78 7.10 -7.45
N PRO A 285 41.70 6.52 -6.65
CA PRO A 285 41.39 5.34 -5.87
C PRO A 285 40.56 5.70 -4.63
N TYR A 286 39.61 4.84 -4.29
CA TYR A 286 38.92 4.85 -2.99
C TYR A 286 39.18 3.55 -2.27
N LEU A 287 39.71 3.63 -1.04
CA LEU A 287 40.21 2.48 -0.28
C LEU A 287 41.22 1.64 -1.10
N GLY A 288 42.11 2.30 -1.84
CA GLY A 288 43.20 1.67 -2.59
C GLY A 288 42.82 1.02 -3.93
N MET A 289 41.56 1.08 -4.36
CA MET A 289 41.09 0.53 -5.65
C MET A 289 40.30 1.56 -6.46
N THR A 290 40.31 1.39 -7.79
CA THR A 290 39.56 2.21 -8.77
C THR A 290 38.42 1.40 -9.38
N GLY A 291 37.33 2.06 -9.76
CA GLY A 291 36.26 1.44 -10.55
C GLY A 291 36.52 1.53 -12.06
N SER A 292 35.65 0.89 -12.85
CA SER A 292 35.59 1.02 -14.31
C SER A 292 34.17 0.89 -14.84
N ALA A 293 33.95 1.38 -16.07
CA ALA A 293 32.67 1.35 -16.76
C ALA A 293 32.84 1.21 -18.27
N LYS A 294 31.81 0.65 -18.90
CA LYS A 294 31.61 0.54 -20.34
C LYS A 294 30.66 1.62 -20.82
N LEU A 295 30.99 2.25 -21.94
CA LEU A 295 30.12 3.23 -22.58
C LEU A 295 29.47 2.69 -23.85
N THR A 296 28.15 2.82 -23.92
CA THR A 296 27.39 2.73 -25.17
C THR A 296 27.06 4.14 -25.64
N ILE A 297 27.48 4.48 -26.87
CA ILE A 297 27.25 5.80 -27.46
C ILE A 297 26.28 5.67 -28.63
N ASP A 298 25.13 6.31 -28.52
CA ASP A 298 24.10 6.37 -29.54
C ASP A 298 23.96 7.82 -30.03
N TYR A 299 24.54 8.10 -31.19
CA TYR A 299 24.61 9.44 -31.78
C TYR A 299 23.24 9.92 -32.27
N ALA A 300 23.01 11.23 -32.22
CA ALA A 300 21.82 11.89 -32.81
C ALA A 300 21.91 12.03 -34.33
N GLY A 301 23.09 11.85 -34.91
CA GLY A 301 23.32 11.86 -36.35
C GLY A 301 24.53 11.00 -36.73
N GLU A 302 25.17 11.32 -37.87
CA GLU A 302 26.35 10.59 -38.35
C GLU A 302 27.48 10.59 -37.30
N PRO A 303 28.00 9.41 -36.88
CA PRO A 303 29.08 9.32 -35.89
C PRO A 303 30.34 10.09 -36.26
N SER A 304 30.61 10.24 -37.58
CA SER A 304 31.74 11.01 -38.11
C SER A 304 31.70 12.50 -37.76
N LEU A 305 30.53 13.02 -37.36
CA LEU A 305 30.34 14.40 -36.92
C LEU A 305 30.70 14.62 -35.45
N GLY A 306 31.03 13.57 -34.69
CA GLY A 306 31.37 13.65 -33.27
C GLY A 306 30.17 13.95 -32.36
N ILE A 307 30.44 14.12 -31.06
CA ILE A 307 29.42 14.38 -30.04
C ILE A 307 29.00 15.86 -30.11
N ARG A 308 27.69 16.13 -30.22
CA ARG A 308 27.16 17.49 -30.38
C ARG A 308 26.30 17.95 -29.21
N ASN A 309 25.34 17.14 -28.76
CA ASN A 309 24.43 17.46 -27.66
C ASN A 309 24.40 16.29 -26.66
N PRO A 310 25.40 16.16 -25.78
CA PRO A 310 25.54 14.97 -24.96
C PRO A 310 24.51 14.90 -23.84
N LEU A 311 23.80 13.76 -23.78
CA LEU A 311 23.02 13.27 -22.64
C LEU A 311 23.73 12.04 -22.07
N ILE A 312 24.39 12.20 -20.94
CA ILE A 312 24.95 11.08 -20.19
C ILE A 312 23.83 10.47 -19.34
N VAL A 313 23.54 9.19 -19.55
CA VAL A 313 22.61 8.39 -18.75
C VAL A 313 23.44 7.49 -17.85
N VAL A 314 23.36 7.73 -16.54
CA VAL A 314 24.13 7.02 -15.53
C VAL A 314 23.25 5.94 -14.94
N GLU A 315 23.63 4.68 -15.14
CA GLU A 315 22.88 3.56 -14.62
C GLU A 315 22.86 3.51 -13.09
N GLY A 316 21.90 2.74 -12.58
CA GLY A 316 21.70 2.53 -11.16
C GLY A 316 22.49 1.36 -10.59
N PHE A 317 21.87 0.72 -9.61
CA PHE A 317 22.36 -0.50 -8.98
C PHE A 317 22.13 -1.68 -9.92
N ASP A 318 23.21 -2.29 -10.41
CA ASP A 318 23.16 -3.44 -11.33
C ASP A 318 23.98 -4.63 -10.77
N LEU A 319 23.36 -5.81 -10.79
CA LEU A 319 23.90 -7.07 -10.30
C LEU A 319 24.23 -8.08 -11.40
N GLY A 320 23.83 -7.80 -12.64
CA GLY A 320 24.05 -8.64 -13.83
C GLY A 320 25.48 -9.16 -13.91
N ILE A 321 26.44 -8.27 -13.71
CA ILE A 321 27.87 -8.56 -13.89
C ILE A 321 28.47 -9.36 -12.73
N LEU A 322 27.92 -9.29 -11.51
CA LEU A 322 28.41 -10.09 -10.37
C LEU A 322 27.80 -11.49 -10.29
N LEU A 323 26.52 -11.63 -10.67
CA LEU A 323 25.83 -12.91 -10.61
C LEU A 323 26.11 -13.75 -11.87
N GLU A 324 26.29 -13.11 -13.02
CA GLU A 324 26.55 -13.74 -14.32
C GLU A 324 27.67 -13.00 -15.09
N PRO A 325 28.91 -12.96 -14.58
CA PRO A 325 30.06 -12.29 -15.23
C PRO A 325 30.39 -12.84 -16.62
N GLU A 326 29.83 -14.00 -16.98
CA GLU A 326 29.90 -14.55 -18.33
C GLU A 326 29.11 -13.70 -19.35
N LYS A 327 28.13 -12.90 -18.91
CA LYS A 327 27.41 -11.93 -19.75
C LYS A 327 28.26 -10.68 -20.03
N THR A 328 28.12 -10.15 -21.24
CA THR A 328 28.88 -8.96 -21.66
C THR A 328 28.39 -7.66 -21.01
N TYR A 329 27.10 -7.59 -20.67
CA TYR A 329 26.39 -6.45 -20.07
C TYR A 329 25.60 -6.87 -18.83
N GLY A 330 25.27 -5.92 -17.96
CA GLY A 330 24.41 -6.11 -16.78
C GLY A 330 22.94 -6.34 -17.13
N ASN A 331 22.05 -6.25 -16.13
CA ASN A 331 20.60 -6.38 -16.34
C ASN A 331 19.93 -5.10 -16.79
N THR A 332 20.50 -3.95 -16.43
CA THR A 332 20.11 -2.65 -16.93
C THR A 332 21.14 -2.19 -17.93
N ASP A 333 20.79 -2.24 -19.21
CA ASP A 333 21.65 -1.79 -20.29
C ASP A 333 20.98 -0.64 -21.07
N TYR A 334 21.67 -0.12 -22.09
CA TYR A 334 21.11 0.89 -22.97
C TYR A 334 19.77 0.47 -23.62
N ALA A 335 19.57 -0.84 -23.89
CA ALA A 335 18.34 -1.33 -24.49
C ALA A 335 17.15 -1.30 -23.51
N THR A 336 17.38 -1.57 -22.22
CA THR A 336 16.32 -1.44 -21.20
C THR A 336 15.94 0.03 -20.99
N PHE A 337 16.91 0.94 -20.95
CA PHE A 337 16.64 2.39 -20.92
C PHE A 337 15.80 2.83 -22.14
N ARG A 338 16.21 2.44 -23.34
CA ARG A 338 15.47 2.73 -24.57
C ARG A 338 14.05 2.19 -24.51
N THR A 339 13.87 0.96 -24.04
CA THR A 339 12.54 0.33 -23.89
C THR A 339 11.66 1.09 -22.91
N SER A 340 12.20 1.54 -21.78
CA SER A 340 11.49 2.36 -20.80
C SER A 340 10.98 3.68 -21.41
N VAL A 341 11.83 4.38 -22.17
CA VAL A 341 11.43 5.61 -22.88
C VAL A 341 10.38 5.33 -23.95
N MET A 342 10.54 4.25 -24.74
CA MET A 342 9.58 3.89 -25.79
C MET A 342 8.20 3.53 -25.23
N ASN A 343 8.16 2.88 -24.05
CA ASN A 343 6.93 2.49 -23.37
C ASN A 343 6.31 3.59 -22.50
N SER A 344 6.97 4.75 -22.38
CA SER A 344 6.51 5.85 -21.52
C SER A 344 5.16 6.46 -21.92
N SER A 345 4.66 6.21 -23.13
CA SER A 345 3.54 6.96 -23.72
C SER A 345 3.77 8.47 -23.92
N SER A 346 4.96 8.99 -23.61
CA SER A 346 5.38 10.36 -23.96
C SER A 346 5.87 10.38 -25.41
N ILE A 347 5.13 11.04 -26.29
CA ILE A 347 5.55 11.23 -27.69
C ILE A 347 6.77 12.16 -27.74
N GLU A 348 6.75 13.22 -26.93
CA GLU A 348 7.80 14.25 -26.91
C GLU A 348 9.15 13.68 -26.50
N LEU A 349 9.22 12.91 -25.40
CA LEU A 349 10.48 12.32 -24.94
C LEU A 349 11.03 11.32 -25.95
N ARG A 350 10.16 10.46 -26.52
CA ARG A 350 10.56 9.50 -27.55
C ARG A 350 11.12 10.17 -28.77
N ASN A 351 10.49 11.23 -29.25
CA ASN A 351 10.97 11.96 -30.43
C ASN A 351 12.34 12.61 -30.15
N LEU A 352 12.50 13.19 -28.97
CA LEU A 352 13.72 13.88 -28.57
C LEU A 352 14.93 12.94 -28.46
N LEU A 353 14.71 11.71 -27.97
CA LEU A 353 15.78 10.76 -27.68
C LEU A 353 15.96 9.66 -28.74
N PHE A 354 14.92 9.29 -29.49
CA PHE A 354 14.94 8.12 -30.39
C PHE A 354 14.13 8.30 -31.69
N GLY A 355 13.56 9.49 -31.96
CA GLY A 355 12.80 9.77 -33.18
C GLY A 355 13.68 10.13 -34.39
N GLU A 356 13.04 10.37 -35.54
CA GLU A 356 13.73 10.77 -36.79
C GLU A 356 14.50 12.11 -36.65
N GLY A 357 14.10 12.96 -35.70
CA GLY A 357 14.73 14.23 -35.36
C GLY A 357 15.41 14.24 -33.99
N LYS A 358 15.90 13.09 -33.53
CA LYS A 358 16.62 12.93 -32.25
C LYS A 358 17.62 14.08 -32.04
N HIS A 359 17.57 14.69 -30.85
CA HIS A 359 18.33 15.90 -30.56
C HIS A 359 19.61 15.65 -29.75
N TYR A 360 19.61 14.60 -28.93
CA TYR A 360 20.68 14.30 -27.98
C TYR A 360 21.52 13.10 -28.39
N ASP A 361 22.84 13.20 -28.31
CA ASP A 361 23.74 12.04 -28.35
C ASP A 361 23.68 11.36 -26.97
N ILE A 362 23.24 10.10 -26.92
CA ILE A 362 23.06 9.37 -25.66
C ILE A 362 24.36 8.63 -25.35
N ILE A 363 24.92 8.90 -24.18
CA ILE A 363 26.08 8.18 -23.64
C ILE A 363 25.59 7.42 -22.41
N TYR A 364 25.34 6.13 -22.57
CA TYR A 364 24.91 5.26 -21.47
C TYR A 364 26.15 4.70 -20.76
N VAL A 365 26.21 4.88 -19.45
CA VAL A 365 27.29 4.40 -18.57
C VAL A 365 26.84 3.10 -17.93
N ASP A 366 27.56 2.01 -18.20
CA ASP A 366 27.35 0.67 -17.65
C ASP A 366 28.55 0.31 -16.75
N TRP A 367 28.35 0.14 -15.45
CA TRP A 367 29.40 -0.09 -14.46
C TRP A 367 29.94 -1.53 -14.58
N ASP A 368 31.25 -1.72 -14.63
CA ASP A 368 31.80 -3.09 -14.53
C ASP A 368 31.53 -3.72 -13.14
N ASN A 369 31.24 -2.90 -12.13
CA ASN A 369 30.73 -3.33 -10.83
C ASN A 369 29.69 -2.34 -10.30
N GLY A 370 28.42 -2.56 -10.66
CA GLY A 370 27.27 -1.73 -10.28
C GLY A 370 26.90 -1.73 -8.79
N VAL A 371 27.62 -2.46 -7.93
CA VAL A 371 27.40 -2.48 -6.47
C VAL A 371 28.64 -2.16 -5.63
N ASP A 372 29.71 -1.70 -6.27
CA ASP A 372 30.90 -1.21 -5.58
C ASP A 372 30.60 0.05 -4.75
N TYR A 373 31.57 0.53 -3.98
CA TYR A 373 31.50 1.80 -3.27
C TYR A 373 31.12 2.91 -4.26
N MET A 374 30.05 3.66 -3.96
CA MET A 374 29.55 4.70 -4.85
C MET A 374 30.61 5.77 -5.16
N GLN A 375 31.56 6.01 -4.26
CA GLN A 375 32.71 6.89 -4.50
C GLN A 375 33.54 6.44 -5.71
N ARG A 376 33.80 5.13 -5.87
CA ARG A 376 34.58 4.61 -7.00
C ARG A 376 33.86 4.84 -8.32
N ASN A 377 32.57 4.55 -8.37
CA ASN A 377 31.76 4.79 -9.56
C ASN A 377 31.60 6.29 -9.84
N ALA A 378 31.58 7.14 -8.82
CA ALA A 378 31.60 8.59 -9.00
C ALA A 378 32.91 9.07 -9.65
N TYR A 379 34.07 8.60 -9.20
CA TYR A 379 35.36 8.93 -9.83
C TYR A 379 35.49 8.39 -11.26
N VAL A 380 34.83 7.28 -11.59
CA VAL A 380 34.70 6.82 -12.98
C VAL A 380 33.83 7.79 -13.79
N LEU A 381 32.69 8.24 -13.25
CA LEU A 381 31.81 9.19 -13.94
C LEU A 381 32.51 10.51 -14.26
N GLU A 382 33.40 11.00 -13.40
CA GLU A 382 34.22 12.17 -13.71
C GLU A 382 35.11 11.97 -14.95
N GLN A 383 35.66 10.75 -15.11
CA GLN A 383 36.44 10.39 -16.28
C GLN A 383 35.55 10.24 -17.52
N VAL A 384 34.32 9.75 -17.37
CA VAL A 384 33.31 9.72 -18.44
C VAL A 384 32.97 11.15 -18.89
N ILE A 385 32.69 12.06 -17.95
CA ILE A 385 32.41 13.46 -18.25
C ILE A 385 33.60 14.11 -18.97
N SER A 386 34.82 13.88 -18.47
CA SER A 386 36.05 14.39 -19.10
C SER A 386 36.26 13.84 -20.51
N TYR A 387 36.01 12.54 -20.69
CA TYR A 387 36.04 11.87 -21.99
C TYR A 387 35.04 12.48 -22.97
N VAL A 388 33.78 12.69 -22.54
CA VAL A 388 32.75 13.31 -23.37
C VAL A 388 33.17 14.73 -23.73
N ASN A 389 33.57 15.55 -22.76
CA ASN A 389 34.02 16.93 -22.95
C ASN A 389 35.18 17.03 -23.96
N SER A 390 36.12 16.07 -23.95
CA SER A 390 37.23 16.04 -24.91
C SER A 390 36.84 15.72 -26.36
N ARG A 391 35.62 15.20 -26.58
CA ARG A 391 35.13 14.72 -27.89
C ARG A 391 33.93 15.49 -28.41
N LYS A 392 33.41 16.45 -27.64
CA LYS A 392 32.38 17.35 -28.14
C LYS A 392 32.97 18.22 -29.25
N VAL A 393 32.22 18.37 -30.33
CA VAL A 393 32.58 19.26 -31.45
C VAL A 393 31.83 20.60 -31.38
N THR A 394 30.92 20.75 -30.41
CA THR A 394 30.16 21.98 -30.15
C THR A 394 30.43 22.47 -28.73
N ASN A 395 29.99 23.71 -28.44
CA ASN A 395 30.02 24.27 -27.09
C ASN A 395 28.80 23.87 -26.24
N ALA A 396 27.99 22.89 -26.67
CA ALA A 396 26.85 22.44 -25.90
C ALA A 396 27.30 21.83 -24.57
N LYS A 397 26.72 22.33 -23.47
CA LYS A 397 26.93 21.75 -22.15
C LYS A 397 26.23 20.40 -22.05
N THR A 398 26.85 19.47 -21.32
CA THR A 398 26.31 18.12 -21.09
C THR A 398 25.07 18.16 -20.21
N VAL A 399 24.13 17.25 -20.48
CA VAL A 399 23.06 16.89 -19.53
C VAL A 399 23.44 15.56 -18.89
N VAL A 400 23.31 15.46 -17.56
CA VAL A 400 23.54 14.21 -16.82
C VAL A 400 22.24 13.76 -16.17
N LEU A 401 21.72 12.62 -16.62
CA LEU A 401 20.55 11.93 -16.07
C LEU A 401 21.02 10.72 -15.27
N GLY A 402 20.88 10.77 -13.94
CA GLY A 402 21.19 9.64 -13.09
C GLY A 402 19.93 8.89 -12.69
N GLN A 403 19.85 7.59 -13.00
CA GLN A 403 18.72 6.73 -12.63
C GLN A 403 19.03 6.00 -11.34
N SER A 404 18.10 5.99 -10.38
CA SER A 404 18.29 5.30 -9.10
C SER A 404 19.60 5.74 -8.41
N MET A 405 20.43 4.79 -7.96
CA MET A 405 21.79 5.03 -7.44
C MET A 405 22.63 5.95 -8.33
N GLY A 406 22.48 5.87 -9.66
CA GLY A 406 23.20 6.70 -10.62
C GLY A 406 23.01 8.21 -10.41
N GLY A 407 21.86 8.64 -9.87
CA GLY A 407 21.65 10.05 -9.51
C GLY A 407 22.37 10.47 -8.23
N VAL A 408 22.58 9.54 -7.28
CA VAL A 408 23.43 9.79 -6.10
C VAL A 408 24.89 9.87 -6.51
N ILE A 409 25.34 8.98 -7.41
CA ILE A 409 26.68 8.99 -8.00
C ILE A 409 26.93 10.26 -8.81
N ALA A 410 25.98 10.66 -9.67
CA ALA A 410 26.08 11.89 -10.46
C ALA A 410 26.15 13.15 -9.58
N ARG A 411 25.33 13.21 -8.53
CA ARG A 411 25.42 14.28 -7.51
C ARG A 411 26.82 14.34 -6.90
N TYR A 412 27.37 13.20 -6.47
CA TYR A 412 28.71 13.12 -5.90
C TYR A 412 29.77 13.62 -6.89
N ALA A 413 29.80 13.06 -8.10
CA ALA A 413 30.82 13.36 -9.10
C ALA A 413 30.84 14.84 -9.50
N LEU A 414 29.67 15.42 -9.80
CA LEU A 414 29.57 16.82 -10.20
C LEU A 414 29.96 17.76 -9.05
N ALA A 415 29.49 17.49 -7.82
CA ALA A 415 29.85 18.28 -6.65
C ALA A 415 31.36 18.16 -6.32
N ASP A 416 31.95 16.97 -6.43
CA ASP A 416 33.37 16.76 -6.18
C ASP A 416 34.26 17.45 -7.24
N MET A 417 33.87 17.42 -8.52
CA MET A 417 34.54 18.18 -9.58
C MET A 417 34.53 19.69 -9.30
N GLU A 418 33.39 20.26 -8.91
CA GLU A 418 33.30 21.68 -8.53
C GLU A 418 34.18 22.00 -7.32
N GLN A 419 34.17 21.14 -6.30
CA GLN A 419 34.99 21.30 -5.10
C GLN A 419 36.50 21.30 -5.42
N ARG A 420 36.93 20.52 -6.42
CA ARG A 420 38.30 20.49 -6.91
C ARG A 420 38.61 21.53 -8.00
N GLY A 421 37.66 22.39 -8.35
CA GLY A 421 37.84 23.43 -9.37
C GLY A 421 37.94 22.88 -10.80
N ILE A 422 37.36 21.72 -11.06
CA ILE A 422 37.30 21.10 -12.39
C ILE A 422 35.97 21.48 -13.05
N ASP A 423 36.04 22.19 -14.18
CA ASP A 423 34.84 22.50 -14.98
C ASP A 423 34.31 21.23 -15.64
N HIS A 424 33.18 20.74 -15.13
CA HIS A 424 32.50 19.56 -15.64
C HIS A 424 31.70 19.84 -16.93
N GLN A 425 31.51 21.10 -17.33
CA GLN A 425 30.76 21.52 -18.52
C GLN A 425 29.35 20.94 -18.62
N THR A 426 28.65 20.85 -17.49
CA THR A 426 27.27 20.34 -17.37
C THR A 426 26.32 21.51 -17.18
N SER A 427 25.19 21.51 -17.89
CA SER A 427 24.14 22.53 -17.74
C SER A 427 23.01 22.06 -16.82
N LEU A 428 22.69 20.76 -16.87
CA LEU A 428 21.54 20.17 -16.19
C LEU A 428 21.91 18.81 -15.59
N PHE A 429 21.65 18.67 -14.29
CA PHE A 429 21.66 17.41 -13.57
C PHE A 429 20.21 16.99 -13.25
N ILE A 430 19.87 15.75 -13.60
CA ILE A 430 18.54 15.17 -13.43
C ILE A 430 18.65 13.94 -12.53
N SER A 431 18.00 14.00 -11.38
CA SER A 431 17.89 12.90 -10.41
C SER A 431 16.59 12.13 -10.68
N HIS A 432 16.66 10.93 -11.28
CA HIS A 432 15.47 10.13 -11.60
C HIS A 432 15.27 9.01 -10.58
N ASP A 433 14.29 9.24 -9.70
CA ASP A 433 13.84 8.37 -8.61
C ASP A 433 15.01 7.90 -7.73
N SER A 434 16.02 8.75 -7.60
CA SER A 434 17.27 8.41 -6.92
C SER A 434 17.09 8.45 -5.41
N PRO A 435 17.64 7.48 -4.65
CA PRO A 435 17.56 7.46 -3.20
C PRO A 435 18.41 8.57 -2.55
N GLN A 436 18.08 9.86 -2.70
CA GLN A 436 18.92 10.95 -2.15
C GLN A 436 18.97 10.97 -0.61
N GLN A 437 18.05 10.27 0.06
CA GLN A 437 18.11 9.96 1.49
C GLN A 437 17.98 8.46 1.78
N GLY A 438 18.45 7.62 0.84
CA GLY A 438 18.42 6.17 0.98
C GLY A 438 17.20 5.46 0.41
N ALA A 439 17.36 4.16 0.26
CA ALA A 439 16.37 3.21 -0.23
C ALA A 439 15.81 2.37 0.93
N ASN A 440 14.64 1.76 0.72
CA ASN A 440 14.01 0.86 1.64
C ASN A 440 13.99 -0.56 1.08
N ILE A 441 14.50 -1.50 1.89
CA ILE A 441 14.23 -2.92 1.73
C ILE A 441 13.58 -3.36 3.04
N PRO A 442 12.36 -3.95 3.00
CA PRO A 442 11.66 -4.32 4.20
C PRO A 442 12.53 -5.09 5.19
N VAL A 443 12.53 -4.67 6.45
CA VAL A 443 13.39 -5.26 7.50
C VAL A 443 13.12 -6.75 7.66
N SER A 444 11.86 -7.18 7.54
CA SER A 444 11.47 -8.59 7.59
C SER A 444 12.04 -9.42 6.43
N LEU A 445 12.20 -8.82 5.26
CA LEU A 445 12.85 -9.44 4.10
C LEU A 445 14.36 -9.56 4.32
N GLN A 446 15.00 -8.54 4.91
CA GLN A 446 16.41 -8.63 5.33
C GLN A 446 16.63 -9.70 6.43
N TYR A 447 15.69 -9.84 7.38
CA TYR A 447 15.71 -10.92 8.38
C TYR A 447 15.56 -12.29 7.73
N MET A 448 14.61 -12.42 6.80
CA MET A 448 14.42 -13.64 6.03
C MET A 448 15.70 -14.04 5.31
N PHE A 449 16.35 -13.05 4.71
CA PHE A 449 17.60 -13.20 4.03
C PHE A 449 18.71 -13.71 4.95
N HIS A 450 19.04 -12.98 6.02
CA HIS A 450 20.05 -13.42 7.01
C HIS A 450 19.73 -14.78 7.63
N HIS A 451 18.46 -15.09 7.83
CA HIS A 451 18.06 -16.37 8.38
C HIS A 451 18.34 -17.54 7.44
N ILE A 452 17.89 -17.47 6.19
CA ILE A 452 18.03 -18.57 5.22
C ILE A 452 19.51 -18.84 4.89
N THR A 453 20.31 -17.77 4.80
CA THR A 453 21.74 -17.86 4.44
C THR A 453 22.62 -18.57 5.48
N LYS A 454 22.17 -18.60 6.74
CA LYS A 454 22.93 -19.13 7.88
C LYS A 454 22.64 -20.58 8.24
N GLN A 455 21.78 -21.26 7.48
CA GLN A 455 21.31 -22.60 7.83
C GLN A 455 22.23 -23.69 7.27
N PHE A 456 23.03 -24.27 8.17
CA PHE A 456 23.92 -25.39 7.86
C PHE A 456 23.48 -26.64 8.62
N ALA A 457 23.46 -27.78 7.94
CA ALA A 457 23.28 -29.08 8.58
C ALA A 457 24.63 -29.78 8.70
N GLN A 458 24.95 -30.25 9.91
CA GLN A 458 26.03 -31.21 10.08
C GLN A 458 25.58 -32.58 9.61
N VAL A 459 26.38 -33.21 8.77
CA VAL A 459 26.08 -34.49 8.11
C VAL A 459 27.29 -35.42 8.17
N GLY A 460 27.04 -36.70 8.43
CA GLY A 460 28.10 -37.69 8.61
C GLY A 460 28.79 -37.66 9.99
N ASN A 461 29.74 -38.58 10.16
CA ASN A 461 30.52 -38.79 11.40
C ASN A 461 32.00 -38.35 11.26
N THR A 462 32.30 -37.50 10.28
CA THR A 462 33.66 -37.11 9.90
C THR A 462 33.93 -35.66 10.24
N THR A 463 35.15 -35.31 10.66
CA THR A 463 35.54 -33.95 11.08
C THR A 463 35.75 -32.95 9.92
N TRP A 464 35.81 -33.40 8.66
CA TRP A 464 36.12 -32.55 7.49
C TRP A 464 35.03 -32.64 6.40
N GLY A 465 34.58 -31.47 5.90
CA GLY A 465 33.57 -31.37 4.83
C GLY A 465 32.17 -31.89 5.20
N ASN A 466 31.82 -31.85 6.49
CA ASN A 466 30.58 -32.39 7.06
C ASN A 466 29.47 -31.34 7.24
N LEU A 467 29.69 -30.10 6.81
CA LEU A 467 28.67 -29.06 6.83
C LEU A 467 28.12 -28.90 5.42
N VAL A 468 26.80 -29.01 5.29
CA VAL A 468 26.10 -28.74 4.04
C VAL A 468 25.05 -27.66 4.28
N THR A 469 25.01 -26.66 3.40
CA THR A 469 23.93 -25.68 3.39
C THR A 469 22.64 -26.35 2.93
N ILE A 470 21.51 -25.97 3.54
CA ILE A 470 20.19 -26.48 3.12
C ILE A 470 19.92 -26.03 1.66
N PRO A 471 19.28 -26.84 0.80
CA PRO A 471 19.13 -26.55 -0.64
C PRO A 471 18.44 -25.25 -0.99
N ILE A 472 17.67 -24.67 -0.07
CA ILE A 472 17.04 -23.36 -0.26
C ILE A 472 18.13 -22.29 -0.47
N ALA A 473 19.34 -22.46 0.07
CA ALA A 473 20.44 -21.53 -0.08
C ALA A 473 21.39 -21.82 -1.27
N ASP A 474 21.06 -22.75 -2.18
CA ASP A 474 21.98 -23.25 -3.22
C ASP A 474 21.93 -22.47 -4.56
N ASP A 475 23.10 -21.98 -4.96
CA ASP A 475 23.67 -21.54 -6.25
C ASP A 475 22.91 -21.21 -7.56
N LYS A 476 21.62 -21.56 -7.79
CA LYS A 476 20.90 -20.90 -8.91
C LYS A 476 20.52 -19.47 -8.54
N TYR A 477 20.20 -19.29 -7.27
CA TYR A 477 19.65 -18.07 -6.69
C TYR A 477 20.58 -17.51 -5.61
N ASN A 478 21.86 -17.82 -5.79
CA ASN A 478 22.98 -17.75 -4.85
C ASN A 478 22.73 -16.85 -3.64
N VAL A 479 22.21 -17.45 -2.57
CA VAL A 479 21.95 -16.84 -1.26
C VAL A 479 23.27 -16.41 -0.60
N VAL A 480 24.39 -17.04 -0.96
CA VAL A 480 25.73 -16.61 -0.52
C VAL A 480 26.21 -15.36 -1.28
N ASN A 481 25.83 -15.18 -2.55
CA ASN A 481 26.01 -13.89 -3.22
C ASN A 481 24.93 -12.88 -2.84
N SER A 482 23.72 -13.25 -2.44
CA SER A 482 22.77 -12.24 -1.97
C SER A 482 23.13 -11.69 -0.58
N LEU A 483 23.97 -12.41 0.20
CA LEU A 483 24.71 -11.85 1.34
C LEU A 483 25.70 -10.86 0.79
N SER A 484 26.45 -11.19 -0.27
CA SER A 484 27.31 -10.21 -0.93
C SER A 484 26.53 -9.04 -1.58
N ILE A 485 25.22 -9.16 -1.81
CA ILE A 485 24.37 -8.08 -2.33
C ILE A 485 23.90 -7.16 -1.23
N LEU A 486 23.23 -7.65 -0.18
CA LEU A 486 22.87 -6.79 0.96
C LEU A 486 24.13 -6.26 1.64
N ASP A 487 25.18 -7.08 1.74
CA ASP A 487 26.47 -6.68 2.24
C ASP A 487 27.36 -5.95 1.21
N ALA A 488 26.88 -5.72 -0.03
CA ALA A 488 27.62 -4.96 -1.03
C ALA A 488 27.86 -3.54 -0.51
N PRO A 489 29.00 -2.91 -0.87
CA PRO A 489 29.28 -1.53 -0.47
C PRO A 489 28.14 -0.56 -0.81
N ALA A 490 27.65 -0.56 -2.05
CA ALA A 490 26.54 0.31 -2.45
C ALA A 490 25.26 0.05 -1.62
N SER A 491 24.92 -1.21 -1.36
CA SER A 491 23.74 -1.57 -0.56
C SER A 491 23.83 -1.04 0.86
N LYS A 492 24.97 -1.23 1.54
CA LYS A 492 25.21 -0.69 2.89
C LYS A 492 25.19 0.84 2.93
N GLN A 493 25.61 1.48 1.84
CA GLN A 493 25.58 2.93 1.72
C GLN A 493 24.19 3.48 1.38
N LEU A 494 23.30 2.71 0.75
CA LEU A 494 21.97 3.15 0.29
C LEU A 494 20.82 2.77 1.22
N ILE A 495 20.83 1.58 1.82
CA ILE A 495 19.68 1.07 2.59
C ILE A 495 19.56 1.84 3.91
N ALA A 496 18.46 2.55 4.10
CA ALA A 496 18.27 3.45 5.25
C ALA A 496 18.11 2.71 6.59
N ASN A 497 17.62 1.47 6.55
CA ASN A 497 17.46 0.59 7.72
C ASN A 497 18.15 -0.73 7.44
N PHE A 498 19.47 -0.69 7.28
CA PHE A 498 20.25 -1.88 6.98
C PHE A 498 20.32 -2.79 8.19
N VAL A 499 20.05 -4.08 7.99
CA VAL A 499 20.18 -5.11 9.01
C VAL A 499 21.49 -5.85 8.80
N ASN A 500 22.34 -5.88 9.82
CA ASN A 500 23.55 -6.70 9.80
C ASN A 500 23.25 -8.18 10.07
N THR A 501 24.27 -9.02 9.94
CA THR A 501 24.13 -10.48 10.14
C THR A 501 23.64 -10.87 11.54
N ASN A 502 23.74 -10.00 12.56
CA ASN A 502 23.24 -10.24 13.90
C ASN A 502 21.78 -9.81 14.10
N TYR A 503 21.06 -9.49 13.02
CA TYR A 503 19.68 -8.99 13.03
C TYR A 503 19.53 -7.63 13.73
N ALA A 504 20.61 -6.84 13.82
CA ALA A 504 20.58 -5.49 14.38
C ALA A 504 20.63 -4.45 13.25
N ILE A 505 20.00 -3.29 13.48
CA ILE A 505 20.13 -2.15 12.57
C ILE A 505 21.56 -1.60 12.66
N ASP A 506 22.24 -1.53 11.52
CA ASP A 506 23.59 -1.02 11.38
C ASP A 506 23.67 -0.05 10.20
N ASN A 507 23.44 1.22 10.49
CA ASN A 507 23.43 2.27 9.49
C ASN A 507 24.78 3.01 9.42
N THR A 508 25.89 2.38 9.83
CA THR A 508 27.20 3.05 9.92
C THR A 508 27.71 3.51 8.56
N GLU A 509 27.74 2.62 7.56
CA GLU A 509 28.17 2.94 6.20
C GLU A 509 27.22 3.94 5.51
N TYR A 510 25.92 3.71 5.63
CA TYR A 510 24.88 4.65 5.19
C TYR A 510 25.10 6.06 5.77
N THR A 511 25.32 6.17 7.08
CA THR A 511 25.51 7.47 7.74
C THR A 511 26.82 8.13 7.30
N SER A 512 27.90 7.34 7.23
CA SER A 512 29.21 7.82 6.77
C SER A 512 29.14 8.38 5.36
N PHE A 513 28.59 7.61 4.41
CA PHE A 513 28.50 8.00 3.00
C PHE A 513 27.66 9.26 2.80
N TYR A 514 26.46 9.36 3.37
CA TYR A 514 25.64 10.55 3.16
C TYR A 514 26.15 11.80 3.88
N ASN A 515 26.88 11.63 5.00
CA ASN A 515 27.61 12.74 5.61
C ASN A 515 28.75 13.22 4.69
N GLU A 516 29.48 12.29 4.07
CA GLU A 516 30.50 12.59 3.07
C GLU A 516 29.89 13.30 1.86
N LEU A 517 28.83 12.73 1.25
CA LEU A 517 28.11 13.29 0.11
C LEU A 517 27.67 14.73 0.37
N LYS A 518 27.10 15.01 1.55
CA LYS A 518 26.67 16.35 1.96
C LYS A 518 27.81 17.35 2.11
N SER A 519 29.03 16.87 2.37
CA SER A 519 30.23 17.69 2.49
C SER A 519 30.89 18.02 1.15
N LYS A 520 30.45 17.38 0.06
CA LYS A 520 30.96 17.66 -1.30
C LYS A 520 30.43 18.98 -1.86
N GLY A 521 31.05 19.45 -2.94
CA GLY A 521 30.64 20.67 -3.63
C GLY A 521 31.28 21.93 -3.08
N LEU A 522 30.89 23.06 -3.66
CA LEU A 522 31.26 24.39 -3.19
C LEU A 522 30.64 24.68 -1.80
N PRO A 523 31.19 25.64 -1.03
CA PRO A 523 30.63 26.01 0.26
C PRO A 523 29.12 26.32 0.20
N ASN A 524 28.37 25.85 1.21
CA ASN A 524 26.90 25.99 1.32
C ASN A 524 26.08 25.25 0.26
N SER A 525 26.69 24.40 -0.56
CA SER A 525 25.97 23.58 -1.53
C SER A 525 25.13 22.46 -0.91
N GLY A 526 25.51 21.97 0.27
CA GLY A 526 24.89 20.80 0.89
C GLY A 526 25.10 19.52 0.07
N GLY A 527 26.20 19.41 -0.68
CA GLY A 527 26.50 18.23 -1.48
C GLY A 527 25.88 18.25 -2.88
N TYR A 528 25.39 19.38 -3.37
CA TYR A 528 24.82 19.52 -4.72
C TYR A 528 25.73 20.36 -5.61
N PRO A 529 25.85 20.05 -6.91
CA PRO A 529 26.55 20.94 -7.82
C PRO A 529 25.80 22.28 -7.96
N LEU A 530 26.52 23.40 -7.94
CA LEU A 530 26.00 24.77 -8.06
C LEU A 530 26.24 25.39 -9.44
N GLN A 531 27.11 24.80 -10.25
CA GLN A 531 27.46 25.26 -11.60
C GLN A 531 26.57 24.63 -12.68
N CYS A 532 25.61 23.77 -12.29
CA CYS A 532 24.52 23.30 -13.13
C CYS A 532 23.17 23.42 -12.42
N ARG A 533 22.09 23.39 -13.20
CA ARG A 533 20.72 23.34 -12.67
C ARG A 533 20.41 21.92 -12.22
N ASN A 534 19.80 21.76 -11.05
CA ASN A 534 19.42 20.45 -10.50
C ASN A 534 17.92 20.27 -10.52
N ILE A 535 17.42 19.17 -11.10
CA ILE A 535 15.99 18.82 -11.12
C ILE A 535 15.78 17.36 -10.72
N ALA A 536 14.55 17.01 -10.32
CA ALA A 536 14.24 15.64 -9.91
C ALA A 536 12.93 15.10 -10.49
N ILE A 537 12.92 13.79 -10.75
CA ILE A 537 11.72 13.00 -11.02
C ILE A 537 11.57 12.04 -9.84
N SER A 538 10.43 12.06 -9.16
CA SER A 538 10.04 11.03 -8.20
C SER A 538 8.99 10.14 -8.83
N ASN A 539 9.15 8.82 -8.75
CA ASN A 539 8.10 7.88 -9.14
C ASN A 539 7.10 7.60 -8.01
N GLY A 540 7.22 8.30 -6.89
CA GLY A 540 6.26 8.26 -5.78
C GLY A 540 5.11 9.24 -5.92
N SER A 541 4.06 9.02 -5.13
CA SER A 541 2.83 9.82 -5.14
C SER A 541 3.09 11.30 -4.81
N GLU A 542 2.64 12.18 -5.70
CA GLU A 542 2.51 13.63 -5.47
C GLU A 542 1.58 13.93 -4.29
N CYS A 543 0.55 13.12 -4.09
CA CYS A 543 -0.46 13.36 -3.05
C CYS A 543 -0.10 12.75 -1.69
N GLY A 544 1.09 12.15 -1.55
CA GLY A 544 1.48 11.44 -0.32
C GLY A 544 0.70 10.14 -0.09
N THR A 545 0.07 9.60 -1.14
CA THR A 545 -0.69 8.34 -1.05
C THR A 545 0.23 7.17 -0.75
N PRO A 546 -0.03 6.37 0.31
CA PRO A 546 0.75 5.18 0.61
C PRO A 546 0.61 4.10 -0.48
N GLN A 547 1.41 3.05 -0.38
CA GLN A 547 1.19 1.81 -1.13
C GLN A 547 -0.17 1.20 -0.81
N ASN A 548 -0.64 0.28 -1.64
CA ASN A 548 -1.97 -0.35 -1.56
C ASN A 548 -2.10 -1.42 -0.45
N PHE A 549 -1.43 -1.23 0.70
CA PHE A 549 -1.48 -2.14 1.84
C PHE A 549 -1.12 -1.46 3.15
N ASN A 550 -1.50 -2.08 4.27
CA ASN A 550 -1.37 -1.48 5.60
C ASN A 550 -0.06 -1.87 6.30
N PRO A 551 0.42 -1.06 7.27
CA PRO A 551 1.50 -1.46 8.16
C PRO A 551 1.16 -2.77 8.92
N GLY A 552 2.08 -3.73 8.94
CA GLY A 552 1.91 -5.05 9.58
C GLY A 552 1.31 -6.16 8.70
N ASP A 553 0.88 -5.83 7.48
CA ASP A 553 0.42 -6.79 6.49
C ASP A 553 1.56 -7.75 6.07
N ASP A 554 1.23 -8.96 5.61
CA ASP A 554 2.28 -9.83 5.05
C ASP A 554 2.78 -9.27 3.69
N ILE A 555 4.11 -9.30 3.55
CA ILE A 555 4.85 -9.11 2.31
C ILE A 555 5.10 -10.48 1.67
N VAL A 556 5.51 -11.47 2.46
CA VAL A 556 5.66 -12.87 2.05
C VAL A 556 5.01 -13.76 3.11
N ASN A 557 4.18 -14.70 2.68
CA ASN A 557 3.60 -15.75 3.50
C ASN A 557 3.61 -17.05 2.71
N VAL A 558 4.42 -18.01 3.15
CA VAL A 558 4.63 -19.29 2.48
C VAL A 558 4.36 -20.39 3.48
N GLN A 559 3.39 -21.25 3.17
CA GLN A 559 3.15 -22.48 3.90
C GLN A 559 3.26 -23.67 2.95
N TYR A 560 4.25 -24.52 3.19
CA TYR A 560 4.55 -25.69 2.38
C TYR A 560 4.75 -26.93 3.24
N ASN A 561 4.09 -28.04 2.88
CA ASN A 561 4.16 -29.31 3.59
C ASN A 561 3.91 -30.50 2.64
N LYS A 562 4.82 -30.77 1.69
CA LYS A 562 4.69 -31.91 0.75
C LYS A 562 6.02 -32.64 0.45
N SER A 563 5.89 -33.90 0.04
CA SER A 563 7.01 -34.79 -0.35
C SER A 563 7.74 -34.29 -1.60
N LEU A 564 9.06 -34.52 -1.65
CA LEU A 564 9.98 -33.94 -2.63
C LEU A 564 9.51 -34.02 -4.09
N ASN A 565 9.21 -32.85 -4.66
CA ASN A 565 9.15 -32.57 -6.10
C ASN A 565 9.52 -31.10 -6.45
N PHE A 566 10.13 -30.33 -5.53
CA PHE A 566 9.80 -28.90 -5.49
C PHE A 566 10.91 -27.91 -5.04
N LEU A 567 12.15 -28.34 -4.76
CA LEU A 567 13.13 -27.41 -4.16
C LEU A 567 13.56 -26.25 -5.08
N GLU A 568 13.51 -26.40 -6.41
CA GLU A 568 13.71 -25.27 -7.32
C GLU A 568 12.59 -24.22 -7.20
N ASP A 569 11.36 -24.65 -6.93
CA ASP A 569 10.19 -23.77 -6.82
C ASP A 569 10.13 -23.04 -5.47
N LEU A 570 10.52 -23.68 -4.36
CA LEU A 570 10.57 -23.01 -3.05
C LEU A 570 11.67 -21.92 -3.00
N ALA A 571 12.83 -22.18 -3.59
CA ALA A 571 13.86 -21.15 -3.77
C ALA A 571 13.32 -20.01 -4.67
N SER A 572 12.60 -20.34 -5.75
CA SER A 572 11.97 -19.34 -6.60
C SER A 572 10.89 -18.51 -5.87
N LEU A 573 10.16 -19.07 -4.90
CA LEU A 573 9.06 -18.36 -4.21
C LEU A 573 9.52 -17.58 -2.98
N VAL A 574 10.61 -18.01 -2.33
CA VAL A 574 11.16 -17.36 -1.14
C VAL A 574 12.30 -16.40 -1.49
N ILE A 575 13.09 -16.69 -2.53
CA ILE A 575 14.26 -15.90 -2.93
C ILE A 575 13.97 -14.99 -4.12
N ASN A 576 13.13 -15.33 -5.11
CA ASN A 576 12.85 -14.38 -6.19
C ASN A 576 12.18 -13.06 -5.75
N PRO A 577 11.33 -13.00 -4.70
CA PRO A 577 10.93 -11.71 -4.16
C PRO A 577 12.05 -10.93 -3.49
N LEU A 578 13.22 -11.52 -3.22
CA LEU A 578 14.40 -10.87 -2.64
C LEU A 578 15.47 -10.57 -3.70
N GLY A 579 15.83 -11.58 -4.49
CA GLY A 579 16.69 -11.52 -5.64
C GLY A 579 16.08 -10.76 -6.81
N GLY A 580 14.77 -10.53 -6.86
CA GLY A 580 14.17 -9.51 -7.72
C GLY A 580 14.44 -8.11 -7.16
N THR A 581 14.13 -7.89 -5.86
CA THR A 581 14.17 -6.57 -5.20
C THR A 581 15.51 -5.87 -5.23
N LEU A 582 16.58 -6.65 -5.21
CA LEU A 582 17.94 -6.15 -5.41
C LEU A 582 18.42 -6.36 -6.86
N ALA A 583 17.86 -7.39 -7.50
CA ALA A 583 18.21 -8.03 -8.76
C ALA A 583 18.10 -7.27 -10.08
N GLY A 584 16.96 -6.58 -10.24
CA GLY A 584 16.43 -6.15 -11.54
C GLY A 584 16.23 -7.32 -12.52
N GLU A 585 15.00 -7.84 -12.65
CA GLU A 585 14.59 -8.82 -13.69
C GLU A 585 15.59 -9.97 -14.05
N PHE A 586 16.08 -10.73 -13.08
CA PHE A 586 16.97 -11.87 -13.39
C PHE A 586 16.30 -13.13 -13.93
N ILE A 587 14.98 -13.18 -14.00
CA ILE A 587 14.30 -14.47 -14.16
C ILE A 587 13.82 -14.61 -15.60
N ASN A 588 14.72 -15.16 -16.43
CA ASN A 588 14.39 -15.57 -17.79
C ASN A 588 13.16 -16.49 -17.76
N ARG A 589 12.08 -15.99 -18.36
CA ARG A 589 10.72 -16.52 -18.24
C ARG A 589 10.51 -17.89 -18.89
N ASN A 590 11.49 -18.41 -19.64
CA ASN A 590 11.29 -19.48 -20.62
C ASN A 590 11.99 -20.82 -20.28
N PHE A 591 12.52 -21.01 -19.06
CA PHE A 591 13.25 -22.24 -18.69
C PHE A 591 12.88 -22.85 -17.32
N TYR A 592 11.69 -22.56 -16.80
CA TYR A 592 11.23 -23.07 -15.48
C TYR A 592 10.76 -24.53 -15.45
N THR A 593 11.02 -25.32 -16.50
CA THR A 593 10.32 -26.60 -16.71
C THR A 593 11.23 -27.82 -16.62
N VAL A 594 12.21 -27.83 -15.71
CA VAL A 594 12.92 -29.08 -15.37
C VAL A 594 12.90 -29.39 -13.88
N ALA A 595 11.70 -29.60 -13.35
CA ALA A 595 11.52 -30.25 -12.06
C ALA A 595 10.47 -31.37 -12.22
N PHE A 596 10.88 -32.52 -12.73
CA PHE A 596 10.06 -33.73 -12.71
C PHE A 596 10.86 -34.91 -12.17
N LEU A 597 10.96 -35.06 -10.85
CA LEU A 597 11.39 -36.32 -10.24
C LEU A 597 10.37 -36.83 -9.23
N GLY A 598 9.12 -36.97 -9.72
CA GLY A 598 8.04 -37.61 -8.98
C GLY A 598 8.09 -39.14 -9.09
N LEU A 599 7.80 -39.76 -7.94
CA LEU A 599 7.33 -41.14 -7.75
C LEU A 599 8.39 -42.26 -7.70
N HIS A 600 8.89 -42.54 -6.49
CA HIS A 600 9.24 -43.90 -6.04
C HIS A 600 8.87 -44.06 -4.54
N PRO A 601 8.58 -45.26 -4.01
CA PRO A 601 8.25 -45.43 -2.59
C PRO A 601 9.48 -45.23 -1.67
N GLY A 602 9.35 -44.48 -0.56
CA GLY A 602 10.42 -44.30 0.44
C GLY A 602 10.90 -42.86 0.74
N HIS A 603 10.32 -41.82 0.13
CA HIS A 603 10.90 -40.46 0.09
C HIS A 603 10.88 -39.62 1.38
N SER A 604 11.89 -38.75 1.46
CA SER A 604 12.01 -37.63 2.40
C SER A 604 11.06 -36.46 2.05
N THR A 605 10.61 -35.68 3.04
CA THR A 605 9.70 -34.53 2.86
C THR A 605 10.24 -33.30 3.56
N TYR A 606 10.21 -32.14 2.88
CA TYR A 606 10.49 -30.85 3.50
C TYR A 606 9.18 -30.12 3.81
N ALA A 607 9.13 -29.43 4.93
CA ALA A 607 8.09 -28.45 5.25
C ALA A 607 8.73 -27.09 5.47
N ALA A 608 8.11 -26.03 4.97
CA ALA A 608 8.58 -24.67 5.09
C ALA A 608 7.42 -23.76 5.50
N ASP A 609 7.67 -22.88 6.47
CA ASP A 609 6.71 -21.90 6.98
C ASP A 609 7.46 -20.57 7.18
N PHE A 610 7.27 -19.66 6.22
CA PHE A 610 7.89 -18.35 6.20
C PHE A 610 6.83 -17.26 6.22
N GLN A 611 7.01 -16.29 7.12
CA GLN A 611 6.17 -15.10 7.20
C GLN A 611 7.09 -13.89 7.34
N ALA A 612 7.04 -12.97 6.37
CA ALA A 612 7.68 -11.67 6.42
C ALA A 612 6.59 -10.60 6.27
N LYS A 613 6.54 -9.67 7.23
CA LYS A 613 5.53 -8.61 7.31
C LYS A 613 6.12 -7.23 7.06
N SER A 614 5.30 -6.30 6.59
CA SER A 614 5.67 -4.91 6.61
C SER A 614 5.83 -4.42 8.05
N LEU A 615 6.65 -3.38 8.22
CA LEU A 615 6.78 -2.70 9.50
C LEU A 615 5.41 -2.22 9.99
N TYR A 616 5.15 -2.44 11.27
CA TYR A 616 3.99 -1.93 11.98
C TYR A 616 4.21 -0.46 12.35
N ALA A 617 3.11 0.28 12.48
CA ALA A 617 3.14 1.62 13.08
C ALA A 617 3.41 1.59 14.59
N SER A 618 3.16 0.45 15.25
CA SER A 618 3.44 0.22 16.67
C SER A 618 4.64 -0.73 16.88
N GLU A 619 5.38 -0.52 17.96
CA GLU A 619 6.57 -1.30 18.29
C GLU A 619 6.25 -2.68 18.89
N GLY A 620 7.25 -3.56 18.93
CA GLY A 620 7.20 -4.85 19.64
C GLY A 620 6.54 -6.01 18.88
N ASN A 621 6.02 -5.76 17.68
CA ASN A 621 5.37 -6.78 16.86
C ASN A 621 6.38 -7.73 16.19
N ARG A 622 6.02 -9.02 16.05
CA ARG A 622 6.80 -9.98 15.26
C ARG A 622 6.61 -9.74 13.77
N ILE A 623 7.68 -9.34 13.08
CA ILE A 623 7.65 -9.08 11.63
C ILE A 623 8.23 -10.20 10.79
N TYR A 624 8.93 -11.16 11.41
CA TYR A 624 9.50 -12.29 10.71
C TYR A 624 9.34 -13.60 11.48
N ARG A 625 9.01 -14.67 10.75
CA ARG A 625 9.09 -16.07 11.17
C ARG A 625 9.62 -16.92 10.01
N GLY A 626 10.55 -17.81 10.28
CA GLY A 626 11.02 -18.79 9.31
C GLY A 626 11.22 -20.14 9.98
N LYS A 627 10.59 -21.17 9.45
CA LYS A 627 10.73 -22.54 9.91
C LYS A 627 10.95 -23.48 8.72
N ILE A 628 11.94 -24.35 8.83
CA ILE A 628 12.17 -25.45 7.89
C ILE A 628 12.22 -26.74 8.70
N SER A 629 11.46 -27.74 8.27
CA SER A 629 11.51 -29.09 8.82
C SER A 629 11.82 -30.09 7.70
N TYR A 630 12.52 -31.16 8.05
CA TYR A 630 12.83 -32.25 7.15
C TYR A 630 12.45 -33.57 7.77
N THR A 631 11.86 -34.43 6.97
CA THR A 631 11.50 -35.77 7.35
C THR A 631 12.18 -36.75 6.42
N LYS A 632 13.01 -37.67 6.90
CA LYS A 632 13.51 -38.80 6.11
C LYS A 632 12.70 -40.05 6.43
N LYS A 633 12.31 -40.80 5.41
CA LYS A 633 11.80 -42.16 5.55
C LYS A 633 12.88 -43.14 5.12
N ILE A 634 13.20 -44.11 5.96
CA ILE A 634 14.18 -45.16 5.65
C ILE A 634 13.40 -46.47 5.55
N PHE A 635 13.54 -47.16 4.41
CA PHE A 635 12.87 -48.45 4.19
C PHE A 635 11.36 -48.41 4.47
N TRP A 636 10.66 -47.29 4.19
CA TRP A 636 9.21 -47.08 4.46
C TRP A 636 8.75 -47.30 5.93
N LEU A 637 9.63 -47.70 6.84
CA LEU A 637 9.33 -48.15 8.20
C LEU A 637 9.80 -47.16 9.26
N VAL A 638 11.00 -46.59 9.09
CA VAL A 638 11.57 -45.63 10.06
C VAL A 638 11.36 -44.22 9.54
N LYS A 639 10.64 -43.39 10.30
CA LYS A 639 10.40 -41.97 9.99
C LYS A 639 11.18 -41.11 10.99
N ILE A 640 12.02 -40.24 10.47
CA ILE A 640 12.79 -39.27 11.26
C ILE A 640 12.32 -37.89 10.84
N THR A 641 11.89 -37.04 11.77
CA THR A 641 11.56 -35.63 11.50
C THR A 641 12.43 -34.73 12.37
N VAL A 642 13.10 -33.76 11.73
CA VAL A 642 13.91 -32.74 12.38
C VAL A 642 13.40 -31.36 11.97
N ASP A 643 13.28 -30.46 12.96
CA ASP A 643 13.18 -29.03 12.67
C ASP A 643 14.61 -28.54 12.42
N PHE A 644 14.90 -28.16 11.17
CA PHE A 644 16.21 -27.61 10.82
C PHE A 644 16.39 -26.22 11.40
N THR A 645 15.34 -25.41 11.29
CA THR A 645 15.30 -24.08 11.88
C THR A 645 13.88 -23.69 12.26
N ASN A 646 13.76 -22.79 13.25
CA ASN A 646 12.52 -22.15 13.68
C ASN A 646 12.84 -20.81 14.37
N VAL A 647 12.95 -19.75 13.59
CA VAL A 647 13.34 -18.42 14.05
C VAL A 647 12.15 -17.46 13.97
N GLY A 648 12.00 -16.61 14.99
CA GLY A 648 11.11 -15.45 14.97
C GLY A 648 11.89 -14.18 15.31
N LYS A 649 11.60 -13.08 14.60
CA LYS A 649 12.22 -11.77 14.88
C LYS A 649 11.16 -10.68 14.96
N ASN A 650 11.31 -9.85 15.99
CA ASN A 650 10.47 -8.67 16.21
C ASN A 650 11.02 -7.45 15.48
N GLN A 651 10.14 -6.49 15.24
CA GLN A 651 10.48 -5.19 14.69
C GLN A 651 11.46 -4.45 15.62
N PRO A 652 12.54 -3.85 15.07
CA PRO A 652 13.37 -2.92 15.82
C PRO A 652 12.59 -1.68 16.30
N SER A 653 12.99 -1.10 17.42
CA SER A 653 12.38 0.13 17.95
C SER A 653 12.64 1.34 17.05
N ASN A 654 11.76 2.34 17.14
CA ASN A 654 11.84 3.64 16.47
C ASN A 654 11.91 3.63 14.94
N LEU A 655 11.46 2.55 14.28
CA LEU A 655 11.37 2.51 12.83
C LEU A 655 10.01 2.97 12.33
N LEU A 656 10.03 3.87 11.34
CA LEU A 656 8.85 4.25 10.59
C LEU A 656 8.44 3.14 9.60
N PRO A 657 7.15 2.99 9.26
CA PRO A 657 6.67 1.99 8.30
C PRO A 657 7.04 2.32 6.84
N PHE A 658 8.33 2.30 6.52
CA PHE A 658 8.85 2.66 5.20
C PHE A 658 8.24 1.84 4.07
N ASP A 659 7.89 0.58 4.31
CA ASP A 659 7.34 -0.35 3.32
C ASP A 659 6.03 0.14 2.69
N THR A 660 5.24 0.92 3.44
CA THR A 660 3.90 1.35 3.04
C THR A 660 3.83 2.79 2.57
N TYR A 661 4.89 3.60 2.76
CA TYR A 661 4.85 5.00 2.34
C TYR A 661 4.75 5.20 0.83
N GLY A 662 4.31 6.39 0.43
CA GLY A 662 4.33 6.78 -0.98
C GLY A 662 5.78 6.87 -1.49
N GLY A 663 6.00 6.40 -2.70
CA GLY A 663 7.33 6.30 -3.30
C GLY A 663 7.39 5.38 -4.51
N GLY A 664 8.49 5.46 -5.25
CA GLY A 664 8.80 4.54 -6.34
C GLY A 664 8.82 3.11 -5.79
N TYR A 665 7.91 2.28 -6.26
CA TYR A 665 7.73 0.94 -5.72
C TYR A 665 8.58 -0.08 -6.46
N TYR A 666 9.00 -1.11 -5.75
CA TYR A 666 9.53 -2.32 -6.38
C TYR A 666 8.37 -3.25 -6.75
N ASP A 667 8.28 -3.70 -8.00
CA ASP A 667 7.20 -4.56 -8.49
C ASP A 667 7.53 -6.05 -8.31
N THR A 668 6.66 -6.78 -7.62
CA THR A 668 6.79 -8.22 -7.35
C THR A 668 5.70 -9.04 -8.07
N LYS A 669 4.86 -8.45 -8.93
CA LYS A 669 3.75 -9.15 -9.64
C LYS A 669 4.21 -10.24 -10.58
N ASN A 670 5.37 -10.06 -11.22
CA ASN A 670 5.98 -11.08 -12.10
C ASN A 670 6.35 -12.36 -11.33
N LEU A 671 6.29 -12.34 -10.00
CA LEU A 671 6.53 -13.50 -9.13
C LEU A 671 5.25 -14.27 -8.81
N ASN A 672 4.08 -13.67 -9.02
CA ASN A 672 2.76 -14.23 -8.68
C ASN A 672 2.02 -14.79 -9.90
N SER A 673 2.49 -14.51 -11.13
CA SER A 673 1.82 -14.89 -12.38
C SER A 673 1.96 -16.37 -12.77
N ASN A 674 2.78 -17.15 -12.07
CA ASN A 674 3.04 -18.57 -12.37
C ASN A 674 2.45 -19.53 -11.32
N ASN A 675 1.32 -19.19 -10.69
CA ASN A 675 0.56 -20.12 -9.87
C ASN A 675 -0.12 -21.21 -10.74
N THR A 676 0.68 -22.02 -11.44
CA THR A 676 0.29 -23.30 -12.05
C THR A 676 0.54 -24.48 -11.10
N ILE A 677 0.85 -24.23 -9.82
CA ILE A 677 1.15 -25.28 -8.85
C ILE A 677 -0.07 -25.42 -7.92
N PRO A 678 -0.97 -26.41 -8.15
CA PRO A 678 -2.34 -26.42 -7.61
C PRO A 678 -2.50 -26.63 -6.09
N ASP A 679 -1.47 -26.39 -5.29
CA ASP A 679 -1.37 -26.93 -3.92
C ASP A 679 -0.54 -26.09 -2.94
N LEU A 680 -0.10 -24.89 -3.32
CA LEU A 680 0.68 -23.99 -2.46
C LEU A 680 -0.16 -22.84 -1.93
N ASN A 681 -0.21 -22.68 -0.60
CA ASN A 681 -0.69 -21.46 0.02
C ASN A 681 0.48 -20.47 0.12
N VAL A 682 0.69 -19.74 -0.97
CA VAL A 682 1.75 -18.72 -1.11
C VAL A 682 1.11 -17.39 -1.39
N MET A 683 1.44 -16.40 -0.56
CA MET A 683 1.15 -15.01 -0.82
C MET A 683 2.45 -14.23 -0.88
N ILE A 684 2.66 -13.58 -2.01
CA ILE A 684 3.70 -12.57 -2.20
C ILE A 684 2.95 -11.29 -2.53
N ARG A 685 3.17 -10.25 -1.74
CA ARG A 685 2.61 -8.91 -2.01
C ARG A 685 3.06 -8.47 -3.39
N ASP A 686 2.25 -7.67 -4.09
CA ASP A 686 2.49 -7.25 -5.47
C ASP A 686 3.54 -6.13 -5.61
N ARG A 687 3.84 -5.41 -4.53
CA ARG A 687 4.87 -4.37 -4.46
C ARG A 687 5.14 -3.91 -3.02
N PHE A 688 6.21 -3.16 -2.83
CA PHE A 688 6.45 -2.34 -1.63
C PHE A 688 7.21 -1.06 -2.00
N ASN A 689 7.19 -0.07 -1.11
CA ASN A 689 7.91 1.18 -1.31
C ASN A 689 9.44 0.96 -1.27
N PHE A 690 10.11 1.22 -2.39
CA PHE A 690 11.56 1.10 -2.51
C PHE A 690 12.23 2.45 -2.30
N ILE A 691 11.81 3.49 -3.02
CA ILE A 691 12.32 4.86 -2.86
C ILE A 691 11.18 5.76 -2.38
N PRO A 692 11.11 6.11 -1.08
CA PRO A 692 10.10 7.04 -0.58
C PRO A 692 10.15 8.38 -1.34
N THR A 693 8.99 9.00 -1.63
CA THR A 693 8.94 10.29 -2.35
C THR A 693 9.81 11.36 -1.67
N ALA A 694 9.81 11.38 -0.32
CA ALA A 694 10.64 12.31 0.45
C ALA A 694 12.15 12.06 0.29
N SER A 695 12.56 10.80 0.08
CA SER A 695 13.94 10.43 -0.22
C SER A 695 14.32 10.85 -1.64
N ALA A 696 13.47 10.57 -2.64
CA ALA A 696 13.69 10.95 -4.04
C ALA A 696 13.88 12.47 -4.23
N LEU A 697 13.16 13.27 -3.44
CA LEU A 697 13.17 14.73 -3.51
C LEU A 697 14.12 15.39 -2.50
N ASP A 698 14.89 14.60 -1.73
CA ASP A 698 15.80 15.05 -0.67
C ASP A 698 15.17 16.09 0.29
N ILE A 699 13.97 15.79 0.79
CA ILE A 699 13.17 16.69 1.61
C ILE A 699 13.90 17.01 2.92
N GLY A 700 14.16 18.29 3.15
CA GLY A 700 14.91 18.75 4.32
C GLY A 700 16.41 18.44 4.28
N LYS A 701 16.94 17.96 3.14
CA LYS A 701 18.38 17.85 2.85
C LYS A 701 19.16 17.06 3.89
N ARG A 702 18.50 16.10 4.56
CA ARG A 702 19.03 15.35 5.71
C ARG A 702 19.62 16.27 6.81
N ASN A 703 19.07 17.47 6.96
CA ASN A 703 19.36 18.41 8.06
C ASN A 703 18.39 18.26 9.24
N ILE A 704 17.25 17.62 8.99
CA ILE A 704 16.16 17.43 9.93
C ILE A 704 15.72 15.96 9.87
N SER A 705 15.27 15.42 11.00
CA SER A 705 14.64 14.11 11.03
C SER A 705 13.21 14.22 10.49
N LEU A 706 12.88 13.41 9.49
CA LEU A 706 11.53 13.32 8.94
C LEU A 706 10.64 12.45 9.83
N THR A 707 9.37 12.83 9.93
CA THR A 707 8.33 12.15 10.72
C THR A 707 7.38 11.38 9.81
N ASN A 708 6.48 10.57 10.38
CA ASN A 708 5.43 9.90 9.60
C ASN A 708 4.62 10.87 8.71
N ALA A 709 4.32 12.07 9.22
CA ALA A 709 3.58 13.08 8.47
C ALA A 709 4.32 13.57 7.22
N ASP A 710 5.65 13.54 7.23
CA ASP A 710 6.46 13.95 6.07
C ASP A 710 6.43 12.90 4.95
N TYR A 711 6.40 11.61 5.31
CA TYR A 711 6.32 10.53 4.32
C TYR A 711 4.90 10.33 3.74
N THR A 712 3.89 10.93 4.36
CA THR A 712 2.50 10.95 3.87
C THR A 712 2.07 12.33 3.36
N ASN A 713 3.01 13.28 3.22
CA ASN A 713 2.70 14.63 2.76
C ASN A 713 2.60 14.70 1.24
N SER A 714 1.87 15.70 0.73
CA SER A 714 1.87 16.03 -0.69
C SER A 714 3.12 16.81 -1.08
N TYR A 715 3.74 16.43 -2.20
CA TYR A 715 4.94 17.07 -2.76
C TYR A 715 4.63 17.52 -4.19
N ILE A 716 4.16 18.76 -4.31
CA ILE A 716 3.69 19.35 -5.57
C ILE A 716 4.80 20.24 -6.13
N GLY A 717 5.25 19.99 -7.36
CA GLY A 717 6.36 20.74 -8.00
C GLY A 717 6.11 22.26 -8.08
N ALA A 718 4.88 22.67 -8.33
CA ALA A 718 4.48 24.09 -8.35
C ALA A 718 4.34 24.74 -6.96
N ILE A 719 4.26 23.93 -5.89
CA ILE A 719 4.10 24.40 -4.51
C ILE A 719 5.11 23.64 -3.64
N PRO A 720 6.42 23.85 -3.86
CA PRO A 720 7.44 23.09 -3.17
C PRO A 720 7.41 23.39 -1.65
N PRO A 721 7.75 22.41 -0.79
CA PRO A 721 7.81 22.63 0.65
C PRO A 721 8.77 23.78 1.01
N GLN A 722 8.42 24.54 2.05
CA GLN A 722 9.24 25.64 2.54
C GLN A 722 10.33 25.15 3.51
N ALA A 723 11.37 25.97 3.71
CA ALA A 723 12.42 25.68 4.68
C ALA A 723 11.83 25.48 6.10
N PRO A 724 12.37 24.54 6.90
CA PRO A 724 13.56 23.72 6.67
C PRO A 724 13.32 22.40 5.90
N LYS A 725 12.10 22.14 5.40
CA LYS A 725 11.71 20.92 4.67
C LYS A 725 11.79 21.06 3.15
N ASN A 726 12.38 22.13 2.64
CA ASN A 726 12.46 22.37 1.21
C ASN A 726 13.37 21.36 0.49
N SER A 727 12.98 21.03 -0.73
CA SER A 727 13.82 20.26 -1.66
C SER A 727 15.00 21.13 -2.15
N PRO A 728 16.18 20.54 -2.43
CA PRO A 728 17.31 21.24 -3.07
C PRO A 728 17.15 21.39 -4.60
N PHE A 729 16.17 20.71 -5.21
CA PHE A 729 15.94 20.75 -6.65
C PHE A 729 15.21 22.03 -7.06
N ALA A 730 15.65 22.63 -8.17
CA ALA A 730 15.06 23.85 -8.73
C ALA A 730 13.65 23.62 -9.30
N ASN A 731 13.40 22.39 -9.78
CA ASN A 731 12.08 21.92 -10.21
C ASN A 731 12.01 20.40 -9.99
N PHE A 732 10.82 19.87 -9.77
CA PHE A 732 10.61 18.43 -9.70
C PHE A 732 9.20 18.05 -10.13
N THR A 733 9.03 16.79 -10.52
CA THR A 733 7.72 16.15 -10.70
C THR A 733 7.64 14.91 -9.81
N ALA A 734 6.47 14.70 -9.22
CA ALA A 734 6.09 13.44 -8.57
C ALA A 734 4.98 12.78 -9.39
N ASP A 735 4.66 11.52 -9.12
CA ASP A 735 3.69 10.76 -9.90
C ASP A 735 2.26 10.89 -9.37
N ILE A 736 1.28 10.76 -10.28
CA ILE A 736 -0.13 10.82 -9.93
C ILE A 736 -0.97 9.97 -10.88
N SER A 737 -2.18 9.64 -10.44
CA SER A 737 -3.19 8.96 -11.24
C SER A 737 -4.55 9.60 -10.94
N ASN A 738 -5.30 9.92 -11.99
CA ASN A 738 -6.62 10.53 -11.91
C ASN A 738 -7.77 9.51 -11.97
N THR A 739 -7.48 8.26 -12.33
CA THR A 739 -8.47 7.19 -12.49
C THR A 739 -8.42 6.16 -11.38
N ASN A 740 -7.26 6.02 -10.72
CA ASN A 740 -7.05 5.03 -9.67
C ASN A 740 -6.03 5.54 -8.64
N THR A 741 -6.48 5.77 -7.41
CA THR A 741 -5.61 6.23 -6.32
C THR A 741 -4.52 5.20 -5.96
N ALA A 742 -4.75 3.90 -6.17
CA ALA A 742 -3.74 2.85 -5.99
C ALA A 742 -2.62 2.86 -7.07
N ALA A 743 -2.71 3.76 -8.06
CA ALA A 743 -1.73 3.98 -9.11
C ALA A 743 -1.03 5.35 -9.02
N HIS A 744 -1.17 6.06 -7.88
CA HIS A 744 -0.41 7.29 -7.60
C HIS A 744 1.09 7.03 -7.48
N ASN A 745 1.49 5.86 -7.00
CA ASN A 745 2.88 5.40 -7.02
C ASN A 745 3.14 4.61 -8.32
N LYS A 746 4.34 4.71 -8.89
CA LYS A 746 4.78 4.01 -10.10
C LYS A 746 5.98 3.10 -9.81
N PRO A 747 6.30 2.13 -10.69
CA PRO A 747 7.52 1.35 -10.56
C PRO A 747 8.73 2.27 -10.50
N HIS A 748 9.70 1.90 -9.67
CA HIS A 748 11.00 2.56 -9.58
C HIS A 748 11.62 2.75 -10.98
N ILE A 749 12.22 3.92 -11.24
CA ILE A 749 12.86 4.34 -12.50
C ILE A 749 11.98 4.25 -13.76
N SER A 750 10.65 4.26 -13.62
CA SER A 750 9.74 4.20 -14.76
C SER A 750 9.50 5.56 -15.41
N PHE A 751 9.43 5.57 -16.74
CA PHE A 751 8.85 6.69 -17.49
C PHE A 751 7.38 6.43 -17.77
N ASN A 752 6.59 7.49 -17.68
CA ASN A 752 5.19 7.53 -18.08
C ASN A 752 4.90 8.85 -18.79
N LYS A 753 3.67 9.05 -19.26
CA LYS A 753 3.34 10.22 -20.07
C LYS A 753 3.66 11.52 -19.31
N ARG A 754 3.32 11.59 -18.03
CA ARG A 754 3.48 12.77 -17.20
C ARG A 754 4.96 13.14 -17.01
N ASN A 755 5.74 12.23 -16.43
CA ASN A 755 7.15 12.52 -16.14
C ASN A 755 7.99 12.58 -17.44
N GLY A 756 7.59 11.88 -18.50
CA GLY A 756 8.25 11.89 -19.80
C GLY A 756 8.03 13.20 -20.55
N ASP A 757 6.80 13.69 -20.63
CA ASP A 757 6.50 15.00 -21.25
C ASP A 757 7.15 16.15 -20.46
N TRP A 758 7.15 16.05 -19.13
CA TRP A 758 7.84 17.00 -18.26
C TRP A 758 9.36 16.99 -18.52
N LEU A 759 9.99 15.81 -18.57
CA LEU A 759 11.42 15.69 -18.88
C LEU A 759 11.74 16.22 -20.27
N ALA A 760 10.92 15.91 -21.28
CA ALA A 760 11.10 16.42 -22.63
C ALA A 760 11.08 17.97 -22.67
N SER A 761 10.16 18.59 -21.91
CA SER A 761 10.13 20.04 -21.77
C SER A 761 11.41 20.59 -21.13
N GLU A 762 11.94 19.93 -20.11
CA GLU A 762 13.17 20.36 -19.45
C GLU A 762 14.39 20.23 -20.34
N LEU A 763 14.48 19.13 -21.10
CA LEU A 763 15.52 18.90 -22.09
C LEU A 763 15.46 19.90 -23.25
N ASN A 764 14.26 20.27 -23.72
CA ASN A 764 14.11 21.33 -24.74
C ASN A 764 14.55 22.71 -24.22
N ALA A 765 14.46 22.96 -22.91
CA ALA A 765 14.79 24.24 -22.29
C ALA A 765 16.30 24.42 -22.01
N VAL A 766 17.15 23.40 -22.17
CA VAL A 766 18.59 23.48 -21.81
C VAL A 766 19.33 24.57 -22.59
N GLY A 767 19.01 24.76 -23.87
CA GLY A 767 19.63 25.78 -24.73
C GLY A 767 18.96 27.16 -24.69
N ASN A 768 17.73 27.23 -24.17
CA ASN A 768 16.95 28.47 -24.07
C ASN A 768 15.95 28.32 -22.90
N PRO A 769 16.38 28.56 -21.64
CA PRO A 769 15.54 28.31 -20.48
C PRO A 769 14.29 29.19 -20.54
N SER A 770 13.12 28.56 -20.56
CA SER A 770 11.84 29.26 -20.48
C SER A 770 11.81 30.11 -19.21
N PRO A 771 11.35 31.39 -19.26
CA PRO A 771 11.12 32.18 -18.06
C PRO A 771 10.05 31.55 -17.15
N ASN A 772 9.19 30.68 -17.71
CA ASN A 772 8.15 29.93 -17.01
C ASN A 772 8.35 28.43 -17.32
N PRO A 773 9.20 27.70 -16.58
CA PRO A 773 9.33 26.25 -16.74
C PRO A 773 8.00 25.57 -16.37
N ILE A 774 7.69 24.43 -17.02
CA ILE A 774 6.50 23.66 -16.67
C ILE A 774 6.65 23.17 -15.22
N GLN A 775 5.79 23.69 -14.35
CA GLN A 775 5.69 23.24 -12.97
C GLN A 775 4.55 22.23 -12.86
N SER A 776 4.88 21.02 -12.40
CA SER A 776 3.87 19.97 -12.22
C SER A 776 2.92 20.37 -11.08
N ASN A 777 1.64 20.58 -11.37
CA ASN A 777 0.63 20.94 -10.39
C ASN A 777 -0.65 20.12 -10.56
N CYS A 778 -0.80 19.07 -9.75
CA CYS A 778 -2.04 18.30 -9.65
C CYS A 778 -2.65 18.40 -8.26
N SER A 779 -2.44 19.52 -7.56
CA SER A 779 -2.96 19.76 -6.20
C SER A 779 -4.48 19.59 -6.09
N PHE A 780 -5.23 19.88 -7.16
CA PHE A 780 -6.68 19.67 -7.22
C PHE A 780 -7.11 18.19 -7.19
N ILE A 781 -6.21 17.27 -7.57
CA ILE A 781 -6.43 15.82 -7.43
C ILE A 781 -6.13 15.36 -6.01
N CYS A 782 -5.09 15.92 -5.37
CA CYS A 782 -4.64 15.54 -4.03
C CYS A 782 -5.55 16.03 -2.90
N THR A 783 -6.39 17.03 -3.18
CA THR A 783 -7.38 17.56 -2.25
C THR A 783 -8.79 17.22 -2.73
N ASP A 784 -9.80 17.38 -1.87
CA ASP A 784 -11.21 17.42 -2.28
C ASP A 784 -11.67 18.87 -2.41
N PRO A 785 -11.35 19.57 -3.53
CA PRO A 785 -11.68 20.97 -3.68
C PRO A 785 -13.19 21.16 -3.59
N GLN A 786 -13.62 22.21 -2.90
CA GLN A 786 -15.03 22.58 -2.75
C GLN A 786 -15.29 23.89 -3.49
N ILE A 787 -16.46 24.01 -4.12
CA ILE A 787 -16.90 25.26 -4.74
C ILE A 787 -17.23 26.26 -3.61
N SER A 788 -16.44 27.31 -3.50
CA SER A 788 -16.67 28.43 -2.59
C SER A 788 -17.76 29.35 -3.17
N GLY A 789 -18.57 29.95 -2.30
CA GLY A 789 -19.73 30.78 -2.68
C GLY A 789 -20.95 30.52 -1.80
N SER A 790 -21.94 31.41 -1.85
CA SER A 790 -23.16 31.31 -1.03
C SER A 790 -23.97 30.05 -1.38
N SER A 791 -24.58 29.40 -0.37
CA SER A 791 -25.56 28.33 -0.58
C SER A 791 -26.90 28.83 -1.13
N SER A 792 -27.09 30.16 -1.20
CA SER A 792 -28.30 30.82 -1.70
C SER A 792 -27.96 31.95 -2.68
N LEU A 793 -28.73 32.09 -3.77
CA LEU A 793 -28.58 33.11 -4.80
C LEU A 793 -29.84 33.99 -4.90
N CYS A 794 -29.74 35.28 -4.51
CA CYS A 794 -30.82 36.29 -4.58
C CYS A 794 -30.88 37.08 -5.89
N ASN A 795 -29.73 37.36 -6.51
CA ASN A 795 -29.65 38.14 -7.75
C ASN A 795 -28.41 37.74 -8.53
N THR A 796 -27.23 38.11 -8.02
CA THR A 796 -25.94 37.71 -8.58
C THR A 796 -25.01 37.26 -7.46
N ALA A 797 -24.27 36.17 -7.64
CA ALA A 797 -23.23 35.74 -6.69
C ALA A 797 -22.04 35.13 -7.42
N VAL A 798 -20.87 35.22 -6.79
CA VAL A 798 -19.62 34.68 -7.31
C VAL A 798 -19.35 33.32 -6.67
N TYR A 799 -19.00 32.35 -7.51
CA TYR A 799 -18.59 31.01 -7.11
C TYR A 799 -17.18 30.74 -7.61
N SER A 800 -16.31 30.18 -6.77
CA SER A 800 -14.90 30.02 -7.11
C SER A 800 -14.28 28.78 -6.51
N VAL A 801 -13.14 28.40 -7.05
CA VAL A 801 -12.23 27.38 -6.53
C VAL A 801 -10.79 27.91 -6.53
N PRO A 802 -9.87 27.28 -5.76
CA PRO A 802 -8.45 27.60 -5.86
C PRO A 802 -7.92 27.51 -7.30
N ASN A 803 -6.96 28.38 -7.63
CA ASN A 803 -6.30 28.35 -8.92
C ASN A 803 -5.27 27.19 -8.97
N ALA A 804 -5.77 25.97 -9.22
CA ALA A 804 -5.03 24.71 -9.10
C ALA A 804 -5.04 23.84 -10.36
N ALA A 805 -5.75 24.23 -11.43
CA ALA A 805 -5.85 23.47 -12.69
C ALA A 805 -5.66 24.39 -13.91
N GLN A 806 -5.34 23.83 -15.07
CA GLN A 806 -5.16 24.63 -16.29
C GLN A 806 -6.49 25.00 -16.98
N SER A 807 -7.53 24.19 -16.81
CA SER A 807 -8.83 24.39 -17.44
C SER A 807 -9.98 24.17 -16.46
N TYR A 808 -10.98 25.05 -16.53
CA TYR A 808 -12.14 25.10 -15.67
C TYR A 808 -13.41 25.07 -16.51
N THR A 809 -14.11 23.94 -16.50
CA THR A 809 -15.39 23.80 -17.21
C THR A 809 -16.53 23.79 -16.21
N TRP A 810 -17.21 24.93 -16.09
CA TRP A 810 -18.40 25.07 -15.27
C TRP A 810 -19.65 24.73 -16.07
N SER A 811 -20.61 24.11 -15.42
CA SER A 811 -21.93 23.83 -15.97
C SER A 811 -22.97 23.82 -14.87
N VAL A 812 -24.20 24.21 -15.21
CA VAL A 812 -25.35 24.01 -14.33
C VAL A 812 -26.03 22.73 -14.78
N THR A 813 -25.79 21.63 -14.05
CA THR A 813 -26.27 20.30 -14.43
C THR A 813 -27.74 20.08 -14.09
N GLN A 814 -28.29 20.88 -13.17
CA GLN A 814 -29.72 20.94 -12.84
C GLN A 814 -30.13 22.39 -12.62
N GLY A 815 -31.32 22.78 -13.12
CA GLY A 815 -31.88 24.12 -12.95
C GLY A 815 -31.21 25.22 -13.80
N ALA A 816 -30.58 24.85 -14.93
CA ALA A 816 -29.93 25.79 -15.85
C ALA A 816 -30.87 26.88 -16.40
N ASN A 817 -32.18 26.62 -16.43
CA ASN A 817 -33.21 27.58 -16.80
C ASN A 817 -33.45 28.68 -15.75
N LEU A 818 -32.83 28.61 -14.56
CA LEU A 818 -33.00 29.58 -13.48
C LEU A 818 -31.90 30.64 -13.45
N VAL A 819 -30.71 30.34 -14.00
CA VAL A 819 -29.52 31.17 -13.88
C VAL A 819 -28.72 31.26 -15.18
N ALA A 820 -28.14 32.44 -15.43
CA ALA A 820 -27.11 32.64 -16.42
C ALA A 820 -25.74 32.47 -15.75
N LEU A 821 -24.85 31.74 -16.42
CA LEU A 821 -23.47 31.55 -15.99
C LEU A 821 -22.54 32.39 -16.85
N THR A 822 -21.72 33.22 -16.22
CA THR A 822 -20.67 34.01 -16.87
C THR A 822 -19.30 33.73 -16.25
N GLY A 823 -18.23 33.84 -17.05
CA GLY A 823 -16.86 33.55 -16.60
C GLY A 823 -16.41 32.09 -16.73
N ASN A 824 -17.15 31.26 -17.51
CA ASN A 824 -16.74 29.88 -17.81
C ASN A 824 -15.33 29.86 -18.43
N GLY A 825 -14.53 28.85 -18.11
CA GLY A 825 -13.11 28.79 -18.49
C GLY A 825 -12.15 29.36 -17.44
N THR A 826 -12.65 29.94 -16.34
CA THR A 826 -11.80 30.50 -15.26
C THR A 826 -12.09 29.85 -13.91
N ASN A 827 -11.23 30.06 -12.91
CA ASN A 827 -11.41 29.50 -11.56
C ASN A 827 -12.53 30.18 -10.75
N SER A 828 -13.24 31.15 -11.32
CA SER A 828 -14.32 31.91 -10.69
C SER A 828 -15.41 32.27 -11.70
N ILE A 829 -16.66 31.97 -11.38
CA ILE A 829 -17.82 32.34 -12.21
C ILE A 829 -18.76 33.26 -11.46
N SER A 830 -19.59 33.98 -12.22
CA SER A 830 -20.75 34.65 -11.68
C SER A 830 -22.01 33.96 -12.16
N LEU A 831 -22.89 33.61 -11.21
CA LEU A 831 -24.24 33.18 -11.50
C LEU A 831 -25.19 34.35 -11.28
N GLN A 832 -25.99 34.65 -12.30
CA GLN A 832 -27.03 35.69 -12.28
C GLN A 832 -28.39 35.04 -12.50
N LEU A 833 -29.43 35.49 -11.79
CA LEU A 833 -30.80 35.04 -12.05
C LEU A 833 -31.26 35.43 -13.45
N LEU A 834 -31.87 34.49 -14.18
CA LEU A 834 -32.48 34.77 -15.50
C LEU A 834 -33.79 35.54 -15.37
N ALA A 835 -34.48 35.43 -14.24
CA ALA A 835 -35.70 36.16 -13.94
C ALA A 835 -35.71 36.65 -12.48
N PRO A 836 -36.22 37.86 -12.19
CA PRO A 836 -36.29 38.43 -10.83
C PRO A 836 -37.08 37.59 -9.82
N ARG A 837 -37.87 36.61 -10.29
CA ARG A 837 -38.70 35.71 -9.47
C ARG A 837 -38.35 34.23 -9.67
N ALA A 838 -37.18 33.93 -10.24
CA ALA A 838 -36.74 32.54 -10.41
C ALA A 838 -36.56 31.90 -9.03
N THR A 839 -37.29 30.82 -8.76
CA THR A 839 -37.18 30.02 -7.53
C THR A 839 -36.89 28.56 -7.87
N GLY A 840 -36.10 27.90 -7.02
CA GLY A 840 -35.79 26.49 -7.18
C GLY A 840 -34.40 26.14 -6.67
N GLN A 841 -33.90 25.01 -7.11
CA GLN A 841 -32.56 24.54 -6.76
C GLN A 841 -31.76 24.34 -8.04
N ILE A 842 -30.50 24.75 -8.00
CA ILE A 842 -29.54 24.48 -9.06
C ILE A 842 -28.42 23.59 -8.52
N VAL A 843 -27.88 22.75 -9.39
CA VAL A 843 -26.64 22.02 -9.14
C VAL A 843 -25.56 22.60 -10.04
N LEU A 844 -24.64 23.33 -9.43
CA LEU A 844 -23.47 23.87 -10.11
C LEU A 844 -22.37 22.80 -10.11
N SER A 845 -21.94 22.37 -11.28
CA SER A 845 -20.85 21.43 -11.46
C SER A 845 -19.63 22.12 -12.08
N LEU A 846 -18.45 21.74 -11.61
CA LEU A 846 -17.17 22.17 -12.16
C LEU A 846 -16.32 20.95 -12.46
N THR A 847 -15.82 20.86 -13.69
CA THR A 847 -14.73 19.95 -14.06
C THR A 847 -13.42 20.74 -14.12
N LEU A 848 -12.50 20.43 -13.21
CA LEU A 848 -11.12 20.89 -13.23
C LEU A 848 -10.29 19.93 -14.07
N SER A 849 -9.45 20.43 -14.97
CA SER A 849 -8.56 19.57 -15.78
C SER A 849 -7.21 20.20 -16.07
N SER A 850 -6.19 19.36 -16.12
CA SER A 850 -4.86 19.69 -16.65
C SER A 850 -4.37 18.52 -17.52
N PRO A 851 -3.79 18.75 -18.71
CA PRO A 851 -3.31 17.68 -19.60
C PRO A 851 -2.39 16.66 -18.91
N GLU A 852 -1.59 17.11 -17.95
CA GLU A 852 -0.63 16.32 -17.18
C GLU A 852 -1.24 15.61 -15.95
N CYS A 853 -2.43 16.01 -15.52
CA CYS A 853 -3.09 15.53 -14.31
C CYS A 853 -4.40 14.77 -14.57
N GLY A 854 -4.98 14.89 -15.77
CA GLY A 854 -6.35 14.45 -16.04
C GLY A 854 -7.39 15.45 -15.53
N TYR A 855 -8.55 14.95 -15.10
CA TYR A 855 -9.68 15.79 -14.67
C TYR A 855 -10.32 15.31 -13.37
N LYS A 856 -11.00 16.21 -12.64
CA LYS A 856 -11.82 15.94 -11.46
C LYS A 856 -13.08 16.79 -11.53
N THR A 857 -14.24 16.18 -11.25
CA THR A 857 -15.53 16.88 -11.24
C THR A 857 -16.03 17.03 -9.82
N ILE A 858 -16.42 18.25 -9.46
CA ILE A 858 -17.05 18.59 -8.18
C ILE A 858 -18.39 19.28 -8.43
N SER A 859 -19.25 19.29 -7.42
CA SER A 859 -20.58 19.90 -7.53
C SER A 859 -21.00 20.58 -6.23
N LYS A 860 -21.81 21.63 -6.36
CA LYS A 860 -22.43 22.34 -5.25
C LYS A 860 -23.89 22.63 -5.56
N THR A 861 -24.73 22.30 -4.61
CA THR A 861 -26.15 22.62 -4.66
C THR A 861 -26.38 24.02 -4.12
N ILE A 862 -27.15 24.84 -4.85
CA ILE A 862 -27.45 26.23 -4.52
C ILE A 862 -28.95 26.43 -4.61
N ASN A 863 -29.54 27.06 -3.59
CA ASN A 863 -30.94 27.46 -3.62
C ASN A 863 -31.06 28.81 -4.33
N VAL A 864 -31.90 28.87 -5.35
CA VAL A 864 -32.17 30.05 -6.17
C VAL A 864 -33.50 30.63 -5.72
N GLY A 865 -33.49 31.92 -5.35
CA GLY A 865 -34.67 32.66 -4.94
C GLY A 865 -35.23 32.24 -3.57
N ASN A 866 -35.30 33.19 -2.64
CA ASN A 866 -36.10 33.09 -1.42
C ASN A 866 -37.08 34.26 -1.40
N ILE A 867 -38.28 34.09 -1.97
CA ILE A 867 -39.44 34.86 -1.50
C ILE A 867 -40.19 33.95 -0.54
N HIS A 868 -39.69 33.89 0.68
CA HIS A 868 -40.55 33.67 1.83
C HIS A 868 -40.40 34.93 2.65
N TYR A 869 -41.35 35.86 2.55
CA TYR A 869 -41.63 36.69 3.72
C TYR A 869 -41.88 35.68 4.84
N THR A 870 -41.18 35.78 5.97
CA THR A 870 -41.70 35.12 7.16
C THR A 870 -43.15 35.58 7.30
N SER A 871 -44.10 34.69 7.54
CA SER A 871 -45.53 35.02 7.62
C SER A 871 -45.90 35.90 8.83
N SER A 872 -44.92 36.55 9.46
CA SER A 872 -45.05 37.23 10.74
C SER A 872 -44.10 38.42 10.85
N ILE A 873 -44.61 39.47 11.49
CA ILE A 873 -43.84 40.61 12.01
C ILE A 873 -43.28 40.18 13.37
N GLU A 874 -41.97 40.29 13.57
CA GLU A 874 -41.32 39.92 14.83
C GLU A 874 -41.14 41.13 15.75
N GLY A 875 -41.52 40.97 17.01
CA GLY A 875 -41.30 41.94 18.09
C GLY A 875 -42.04 41.53 19.38
N PRO A 876 -41.88 42.28 20.48
CA PRO A 876 -42.52 42.00 21.76
C PRO A 876 -44.05 41.95 21.67
N HIS A 877 -44.68 41.05 22.45
CA HIS A 877 -46.14 40.90 22.44
C HIS A 877 -46.87 42.01 23.23
N ASP A 878 -46.23 42.51 24.31
CA ASP A 878 -46.75 43.56 25.18
C ASP A 878 -45.94 44.86 25.03
N ILE A 879 -46.62 46.02 25.08
CA ILE A 879 -45.99 47.35 25.13
C ILE A 879 -46.39 48.03 26.44
N CYS A 880 -45.43 48.21 27.37
CA CYS A 880 -45.68 48.89 28.66
C CYS A 880 -45.75 50.43 28.48
N GLU A 881 -46.39 51.12 29.42
CA GLU A 881 -46.57 52.58 29.41
C GLU A 881 -45.24 53.33 29.23
N ASN A 882 -45.22 54.32 28.33
CA ASN A 882 -44.03 55.09 27.93
C ASN A 882 -42.89 54.30 27.25
N GLN A 883 -43.07 53.02 26.92
CA GLN A 883 -42.05 52.22 26.26
C GLN A 883 -42.09 52.37 24.73
N THR A 884 -40.90 52.52 24.12
CA THR A 884 -40.73 52.47 22.67
C THR A 884 -40.26 51.08 22.25
N VAL A 885 -40.92 50.48 21.26
CA VAL A 885 -40.68 49.11 20.80
C VAL A 885 -40.51 49.05 19.29
N THR A 886 -39.54 48.28 18.81
CA THR A 886 -39.28 48.10 17.38
C THR A 886 -39.68 46.71 16.93
N TYR A 887 -40.42 46.66 15.83
CA TYR A 887 -40.89 45.45 15.15
C TYR A 887 -40.19 45.33 13.79
N THR A 888 -39.83 44.12 13.39
CA THR A 888 -39.06 43.83 12.17
C THR A 888 -39.68 42.69 11.38
N ILE A 889 -39.58 42.72 10.04
CA ILE A 889 -39.92 41.57 9.18
C ILE A 889 -38.60 40.90 8.73
N PRO A 890 -38.30 39.67 9.18
CA PRO A 890 -37.10 38.94 8.75
C PRO A 890 -37.13 38.52 7.27
N GLY A 891 -36.06 38.83 6.53
CA GLY A 891 -35.83 38.33 5.16
C GLY A 891 -34.76 39.13 4.42
N THR A 892 -33.74 38.46 3.88
CA THR A 892 -32.56 39.10 3.26
C THR A 892 -32.50 38.91 1.75
N CYS A 893 -32.97 39.93 1.01
CA CYS A 893 -32.33 40.37 -0.24
C CYS A 893 -32.44 41.92 -0.27
N PRO A 894 -31.36 42.69 -0.48
CA PRO A 894 -31.29 44.13 -0.19
C PRO A 894 -32.06 45.08 -1.14
N ASP A 895 -32.73 44.59 -2.18
CA ASP A 895 -33.32 45.42 -3.25
C ASP A 895 -34.87 45.45 -3.27
N ILE A 896 -35.55 45.39 -2.11
CA ILE A 896 -37.03 45.48 -2.07
C ILE A 896 -37.46 46.97 -1.86
N PRO A 897 -38.50 47.47 -2.56
CA PRO A 897 -39.10 48.78 -2.29
C PRO A 897 -39.58 48.93 -0.84
N ALA A 898 -39.45 50.13 -0.25
CA ALA A 898 -39.75 50.38 1.17
C ALA A 898 -41.21 50.03 1.56
N ILE A 899 -41.36 49.13 2.54
CA ILE A 899 -42.64 48.67 3.10
C ILE A 899 -43.37 49.85 3.77
N GLN A 900 -44.68 49.95 3.57
CA GLN A 900 -45.51 50.95 4.24
C GLN A 900 -46.07 50.38 5.55
N TRP A 901 -46.05 51.16 6.64
CA TRP A 901 -46.50 50.71 7.95
C TRP A 901 -47.66 51.58 8.46
N SER A 902 -48.65 50.94 9.09
CA SER A 902 -49.77 51.61 9.77
C SER A 902 -50.04 50.95 11.12
N VAL A 903 -50.56 51.71 12.08
CA VAL A 903 -50.93 51.20 13.42
C VAL A 903 -52.33 51.70 13.83
N THR A 904 -52.94 51.03 14.81
CA THR A 904 -54.19 51.50 15.45
C THR A 904 -53.98 52.74 16.32
N PRO A 905 -55.04 53.53 16.62
CA PRO A 905 -54.92 54.84 17.30
C PRO A 905 -54.29 54.84 18.69
N ASN A 906 -54.24 53.68 19.36
CA ASN A 906 -53.59 53.47 20.65
C ASN A 906 -52.05 53.34 20.56
N LEU A 907 -51.49 53.34 19.34
CA LEU A 907 -50.06 53.38 19.06
C LEU A 907 -49.71 54.57 18.17
N THR A 908 -48.50 55.10 18.34
CA THR A 908 -47.90 56.09 17.43
C THR A 908 -46.65 55.52 16.81
N ILE A 909 -46.53 55.61 15.47
CA ILE A 909 -45.29 55.28 14.76
C ILE A 909 -44.29 56.41 14.99
N LEU A 910 -43.14 56.09 15.58
CA LEU A 910 -42.05 57.03 15.82
C LEU A 910 -41.05 57.06 14.67
N SER A 911 -40.77 55.91 14.05
CA SER A 911 -39.92 55.83 12.86
C SER A 911 -40.17 54.54 12.08
N THR A 912 -39.83 54.55 10.79
CA THR A 912 -39.85 53.37 9.92
C THR A 912 -38.51 53.22 9.20
N SER A 913 -38.12 51.98 8.94
CA SER A 913 -37.15 51.60 7.91
C SER A 913 -37.84 50.72 6.86
N GLY A 914 -37.14 50.39 5.77
CA GLY A 914 -37.68 49.52 4.73
C GLY A 914 -38.26 48.18 5.23
N TYR A 915 -37.81 47.68 6.39
CA TYR A 915 -38.24 46.39 6.98
C TYR A 915 -38.55 46.44 8.48
N SER A 916 -38.63 47.63 9.08
CA SER A 916 -38.91 47.77 10.51
C SER A 916 -39.80 48.98 10.81
N VAL A 917 -40.55 48.89 11.91
CA VAL A 917 -41.32 50.00 12.46
C VAL A 917 -41.07 50.11 13.96
N THR A 918 -40.84 51.32 14.43
CA THR A 918 -40.72 51.63 15.84
C THR A 918 -41.97 52.37 16.28
N VAL A 919 -42.65 51.84 17.29
CA VAL A 919 -43.93 52.35 17.81
C VAL A 919 -43.85 52.64 19.30
N GLN A 920 -44.69 53.53 19.78
CA GLN A 920 -44.87 53.85 21.20
C GLN A 920 -46.37 53.89 21.54
N GLU A 921 -46.70 53.48 22.76
CA GLU A 921 -48.04 53.60 23.34
C GLU A 921 -48.48 55.05 23.50
N ASN A 922 -49.77 55.31 23.25
CA ASN A 922 -50.39 56.61 23.50
C ASN A 922 -51.08 56.62 24.87
N THR A 923 -50.48 57.34 25.82
CA THR A 923 -50.87 57.41 27.24
C THR A 923 -52.38 57.39 27.47
N GLY A 924 -52.85 56.37 28.21
CA GLY A 924 -54.23 56.26 28.69
C GLY A 924 -55.18 55.43 27.82
N MET A 925 -54.67 54.71 26.82
CA MET A 925 -55.47 53.86 25.92
C MET A 925 -55.05 52.38 25.99
N ALA A 926 -55.29 51.73 27.14
CA ALA A 926 -55.03 50.31 27.34
C ALA A 926 -55.99 49.41 26.50
N GLY A 927 -55.47 48.29 25.98
CA GLY A 927 -56.19 47.32 25.14
C GLY A 927 -55.33 46.77 23.99
N THR A 928 -55.95 46.05 23.04
CA THR A 928 -55.21 45.47 21.91
C THR A 928 -54.83 46.53 20.85
N GLY A 929 -53.54 46.70 20.60
CA GLY A 929 -52.98 47.43 19.46
C GLY A 929 -52.75 46.53 18.25
N GLN A 930 -52.70 47.11 17.06
CA GLN A 930 -52.47 46.42 15.80
C GLN A 930 -51.42 47.16 14.98
N LEU A 931 -50.42 46.43 14.47
CA LEU A 931 -49.45 46.88 13.48
C LEU A 931 -49.72 46.19 12.15
N THR A 932 -49.80 46.95 11.06
CA THR A 932 -49.99 46.40 9.71
C THR A 932 -48.90 46.92 8.77
N ALA A 933 -48.19 45.99 8.12
CA ALA A 933 -47.24 46.22 7.05
C ALA A 933 -47.90 45.98 5.69
N THR A 934 -47.79 46.92 4.76
CA THR A 934 -48.33 46.82 3.40
C THR A 934 -47.19 46.77 2.38
N PHE A 935 -47.19 45.71 1.57
CA PHE A 935 -46.14 45.47 0.58
C PHE A 935 -46.44 46.23 -0.73
N PRO A 936 -45.56 47.14 -1.19
CA PRO A 936 -45.83 47.99 -2.36
C PRO A 936 -45.94 47.22 -3.69
N THR A 937 -45.40 46.01 -3.73
CA THR A 937 -45.26 45.21 -4.96
C THR A 937 -46.55 44.53 -5.40
N ASP A 938 -47.47 44.26 -4.47
CA ASP A 938 -48.73 43.54 -4.73
C ASP A 938 -49.92 44.03 -3.88
N GLY A 939 -49.71 44.96 -2.95
CA GLY A 939 -50.76 45.48 -2.07
C GLY A 939 -51.17 44.53 -0.95
N SER A 940 -50.49 43.39 -0.78
CA SER A 940 -50.75 42.47 0.32
C SER A 940 -50.39 43.09 1.67
N THR A 941 -51.08 42.68 2.73
CA THR A 941 -50.87 43.20 4.09
C THR A 941 -50.55 42.10 5.07
N MET A 942 -49.61 42.36 5.98
CA MET A 942 -49.30 41.51 7.13
C MET A 942 -49.61 42.27 8.41
N THR A 943 -50.28 41.62 9.36
CA THR A 943 -50.78 42.25 10.57
C THR A 943 -50.31 41.51 11.82
N GLN A 944 -49.88 42.25 12.84
CA GLN A 944 -49.53 41.75 14.16
C GLN A 944 -50.33 42.49 15.24
N TYR A 945 -50.93 41.73 16.16
CA TYR A 945 -51.62 42.28 17.32
C TYR A 945 -50.69 42.30 18.54
N VAL A 946 -50.79 43.36 19.34
CA VAL A 946 -49.99 43.60 20.55
C VAL A 946 -50.90 44.06 21.67
N GLU A 947 -50.59 43.73 22.92
CA GLU A 947 -51.36 44.21 24.08
C GLU A 947 -50.71 45.46 24.67
N ILE A 948 -51.54 46.42 25.06
CA ILE A 948 -51.14 47.74 25.56
C ILE A 948 -51.68 47.91 26.99
N GLY A 949 -50.79 47.97 27.98
CA GLY A 949 -51.14 48.06 29.42
C GLY A 949 -51.29 46.71 30.15
N ASP A 950 -51.41 46.72 31.49
CA ASP A 950 -51.42 45.51 32.34
C ASP A 950 -52.84 45.10 32.76
N ASN A 951 -53.37 44.01 32.19
CA ASN A 951 -54.67 43.44 32.56
C ASN A 951 -54.61 41.89 32.62
N GLN A 952 -54.09 41.31 33.73
CA GLN A 952 -53.95 39.84 33.84
C GLN A 952 -54.68 39.22 35.06
N TYR A 953 -55.67 38.36 34.79
CA TYR A 953 -56.22 37.35 35.70
C TYR A 953 -55.30 36.10 35.73
N PHE A 954 -55.07 35.45 36.88
CA PHE A 954 -54.24 34.23 36.98
C PHE A 954 -54.72 33.24 38.07
N GLY A 955 -54.41 31.96 37.89
CA GLY A 955 -54.73 30.87 38.82
C GLY A 955 -53.94 29.57 38.56
N ALA A 956 -54.08 28.56 39.42
CA ALA A 956 -53.45 27.24 39.23
C ALA A 956 -54.43 26.08 39.43
N GLN A 957 -54.26 25.02 38.65
CA GLN A 957 -55.08 23.81 38.70
C GLN A 957 -54.19 22.55 38.77
N LYS A 958 -54.61 21.58 39.59
CA LYS A 958 -53.95 20.28 39.72
C LYS A 958 -54.33 19.39 38.54
N THR A 959 -53.36 18.74 37.90
CA THR A 959 -53.61 17.98 36.66
C THR A 959 -53.42 16.48 36.79
N VAL A 960 -52.33 15.96 37.40
CA VAL A 960 -52.10 14.49 37.47
C VAL A 960 -51.25 14.09 38.69
N PHE A 961 -51.56 12.97 39.32
CA PHE A 961 -50.68 12.24 40.25
C PHE A 961 -49.86 11.19 39.49
N GLN A 962 -48.56 11.14 39.73
CA GLN A 962 -47.72 10.01 39.32
C GLN A 962 -47.28 9.27 40.57
N TYR A 963 -47.83 8.08 40.80
CA TYR A 963 -47.16 7.12 41.67
C TYR A 963 -45.99 6.53 40.87
N PRO A 964 -44.79 6.41 41.46
CA PRO A 964 -43.69 5.73 40.80
C PRO A 964 -44.04 4.24 40.69
N THR A 965 -44.57 3.83 39.54
CA THR A 965 -44.72 2.41 39.19
C THR A 965 -43.34 1.86 38.83
N ASP A 966 -42.59 1.47 39.86
CA ASP A 966 -41.62 0.37 39.82
C ASP A 966 -41.27 0.00 41.25
N LEU A 967 -42.10 -0.86 41.85
CA LEU A 967 -41.77 -1.50 43.11
C LEU A 967 -42.56 -2.80 43.29
N TYR A 968 -42.26 -3.76 42.42
CA TYR A 968 -42.19 -5.15 42.86
C TYR A 968 -40.75 -5.64 43.02
N ASN A 969 -39.76 -4.75 43.17
CA ASN A 969 -38.51 -4.98 43.93
C ASN A 969 -37.57 -3.75 43.88
N ASN A 970 -37.58 -2.95 44.95
CA ASN A 970 -36.56 -2.00 45.47
C ASN A 970 -37.06 -0.57 45.74
N TYR A 971 -37.24 -0.27 47.02
CA TYR A 971 -37.62 1.03 47.57
C TYR A 971 -36.45 2.01 47.48
N PRO A 972 -36.60 3.20 46.87
CA PRO A 972 -35.70 4.31 47.14
C PRO A 972 -36.10 4.92 48.50
N ALA A 973 -35.09 5.09 49.36
CA ALA A 973 -35.21 5.42 50.78
C ALA A 973 -35.74 6.83 51.14
N ASN A 974 -36.43 7.53 50.24
CA ASN A 974 -37.03 8.85 50.48
C ASN A 974 -38.41 8.92 49.79
N GLY A 975 -39.44 8.39 50.46
CA GLY A 975 -40.80 8.28 49.93
C GLY A 975 -41.50 9.63 49.80
N ASN A 976 -41.28 10.37 48.71
CA ASN A 976 -42.03 11.60 48.42
C ASN A 976 -43.14 11.32 47.39
N LEU A 977 -44.33 11.86 47.59
CA LEU A 977 -45.47 11.82 46.68
C LEU A 977 -45.36 12.96 45.65
N ILE A 978 -45.55 12.63 44.37
CA ILE A 978 -45.28 13.55 43.24
C ILE A 978 -46.57 13.89 42.49
N PHE A 979 -46.81 15.17 42.25
CA PHE A 979 -47.89 15.63 41.36
C PHE A 979 -47.53 16.89 40.59
N ASN A 980 -48.26 17.12 39.50
CA ASN A 980 -48.09 18.29 38.63
C ASN A 980 -49.26 19.27 38.76
N MET A 981 -48.94 20.56 38.72
CA MET A 981 -49.91 21.65 38.64
C MET A 981 -49.65 22.51 37.41
N TRP A 982 -50.72 23.00 36.80
CA TRP A 982 -50.65 23.93 35.68
C TRP A 982 -51.10 25.32 36.12
N VAL A 983 -50.28 26.34 35.83
CA VAL A 983 -50.61 27.75 36.08
C VAL A 983 -51.15 28.36 34.79
N TYR A 984 -52.29 29.05 34.85
CA TYR A 984 -52.92 29.69 33.70
C TYR A 984 -53.44 31.11 34.02
N PRO A 985 -53.33 32.05 33.05
CA PRO A 985 -52.55 31.95 31.83
C PRO A 985 -51.06 31.92 32.16
N ASN A 986 -50.29 31.07 31.49
CA ASN A 986 -48.83 31.05 31.62
C ASN A 986 -48.24 31.97 30.56
N ASN A 987 -48.04 33.24 30.91
CA ASN A 987 -47.31 34.18 30.07
C ASN A 987 -45.80 33.92 30.24
N PRO A 988 -45.04 33.63 29.17
CA PRO A 988 -43.60 33.38 29.26
C PRO A 988 -42.80 34.57 29.82
N ASP A 989 -43.35 35.78 29.73
CA ASP A 989 -42.72 37.02 30.20
C ASP A 989 -43.10 37.40 31.64
N SER A 990 -43.98 36.65 32.31
CA SER A 990 -44.37 36.84 33.72
C SER A 990 -43.71 35.79 34.65
N GLU A 991 -43.42 36.17 35.89
CA GLU A 991 -42.81 35.29 36.89
C GLU A 991 -43.88 34.76 37.87
N TYR A 992 -43.93 33.44 38.07
CA TYR A 992 -44.88 32.79 38.98
C TYR A 992 -44.14 32.00 40.06
N THR A 993 -44.52 32.18 41.32
CA THR A 993 -43.90 31.53 42.47
C THR A 993 -44.94 30.97 43.43
N PHE A 994 -44.63 29.84 44.06
CA PHE A 994 -45.46 29.23 45.09
C PHE A 994 -44.75 29.27 46.44
N SER A 995 -45.49 29.57 47.51
CA SER A 995 -44.95 29.76 48.85
C SER A 995 -45.95 29.39 49.96
N ASP A 996 -45.51 29.42 51.21
CA ASP A 996 -46.34 29.28 52.41
C ASP A 996 -47.09 27.93 52.52
N PHE A 997 -46.39 26.85 52.21
CA PHE A 997 -46.93 25.49 52.17
C PHE A 997 -47.28 24.94 53.55
N LYS A 998 -48.52 24.45 53.72
CA LYS A 998 -49.00 23.89 55.00
C LYS A 998 -49.81 22.62 54.78
N ILE A 999 -49.67 21.63 55.65
CA ILE A 999 -50.55 20.45 55.72
C ILE A 999 -51.17 20.41 57.11
N LYS A 1000 -52.51 20.40 57.19
CA LYS A 1000 -53.26 20.52 58.46
C LYS A 1000 -52.78 21.71 59.31
N GLY A 1001 -52.44 22.83 58.66
CA GLY A 1001 -51.95 24.05 59.32
C GLY A 1001 -50.48 24.03 59.76
N VAL A 1002 -49.75 22.93 59.59
CA VAL A 1002 -48.32 22.83 59.91
C VAL A 1002 -47.48 23.15 58.67
N PRO A 1003 -46.48 24.05 58.74
CA PRO A 1003 -45.60 24.35 57.62
C PRO A 1003 -44.82 23.12 57.14
N VAL A 1004 -44.77 22.93 55.83
CA VAL A 1004 -44.02 21.83 55.21
C VAL A 1004 -43.10 22.36 54.12
N ASN A 1005 -41.92 21.74 53.97
CA ASN A 1005 -41.00 22.08 52.89
C ASN A 1005 -41.32 21.23 51.66
N ILE A 1006 -41.70 21.90 50.58
CA ILE A 1006 -42.03 21.26 49.31
C ILE A 1006 -41.00 21.68 48.27
N ASN A 1007 -40.39 20.69 47.60
CA ASN A 1007 -39.57 20.99 46.44
C ASN A 1007 -40.47 21.19 45.23
N ILE A 1008 -40.15 22.20 44.41
CA ILE A 1008 -40.93 22.58 43.23
C ILE A 1008 -39.97 22.82 42.07
N GLU A 1009 -40.33 22.31 40.90
CA GLU A 1009 -39.55 22.50 39.68
C GLU A 1009 -40.49 22.96 38.57
N ARG A 1010 -40.14 24.06 37.90
CA ARG A 1010 -40.86 24.52 36.72
C ARG A 1010 -40.48 23.66 35.51
N ARG A 1011 -41.47 23.05 34.89
CA ARG A 1011 -41.39 22.34 33.60
C ARG A 1011 -41.79 23.28 32.45
N THR A 1012 -41.72 22.79 31.21
CA THR A 1012 -42.12 23.54 30.02
C THR A 1012 -43.64 23.76 29.97
N ASN A 1013 -44.06 24.91 29.42
CA ASN A 1013 -45.46 25.33 29.24
C ASN A 1013 -46.27 25.52 30.55
N GLY A 1014 -45.69 26.15 31.58
CA GLY A 1014 -46.45 26.59 32.77
C GLY A 1014 -46.80 25.49 33.77
N ILE A 1015 -46.20 24.31 33.64
CA ILE A 1015 -46.37 23.19 34.55
C ILE A 1015 -45.33 23.26 35.66
N TYR A 1016 -45.73 23.03 36.90
CA TYR A 1016 -44.86 22.92 38.05
C TYR A 1016 -45.02 21.52 38.67
N THR A 1017 -43.91 20.83 38.88
CA THR A 1017 -43.89 19.54 39.57
C THR A 1017 -43.60 19.77 41.05
N PHE A 1018 -44.35 19.11 41.92
CA PHE A 1018 -44.22 19.20 43.37
C PHE A 1018 -43.82 17.84 43.94
N TRP A 1019 -42.88 17.83 44.89
CA TRP A 1019 -42.48 16.65 45.64
C TRP A 1019 -42.79 16.85 47.11
N VAL A 1020 -43.78 16.10 47.61
CA VAL A 1020 -44.26 16.19 48.99
C VAL A 1020 -43.74 15.00 49.80
N PRO A 1021 -43.05 15.20 50.94
CA PRO A 1021 -42.58 14.08 51.76
C PRO A 1021 -43.71 13.19 52.32
N GLN A 1022 -43.62 11.86 52.22
CA GLN A 1022 -44.53 10.94 52.93
C GLN A 1022 -44.21 10.96 54.41
N TYR A 1023 -45.02 11.68 55.17
CA TYR A 1023 -45.29 11.34 56.55
C TYR A 1023 -46.80 11.25 56.71
N MET A 1024 -47.25 10.25 57.47
CA MET A 1024 -48.66 9.87 57.72
C MET A 1024 -49.24 8.87 56.71
N ALA A 1025 -48.64 7.68 56.64
CA ALA A 1025 -49.41 6.47 56.41
C ALA A 1025 -49.97 6.06 57.78
N ASP A 1026 -51.30 6.12 57.94
CA ASP A 1026 -52.15 5.42 58.94
C ASP A 1026 -53.36 6.25 59.45
N GLU A 1027 -53.66 7.43 58.90
CA GLU A 1027 -54.90 8.17 59.23
C GLU A 1027 -55.99 8.07 58.14
N ILE A 1028 -57.24 7.97 58.62
CA ILE A 1028 -58.46 7.68 57.82
C ILE A 1028 -58.93 8.88 56.98
N GLU A 1029 -58.44 10.11 57.23
CA GLU A 1029 -58.80 11.33 56.49
C GLU A 1029 -57.64 11.86 55.62
N CYS A 1030 -57.91 12.14 54.34
CA CYS A 1030 -56.94 12.62 53.36
C CYS A 1030 -56.50 14.08 53.66
N PRO A 1031 -55.19 14.36 53.87
CA PRO A 1031 -54.71 15.72 54.13
C PRO A 1031 -54.74 16.64 52.89
N VAL A 1032 -54.97 17.93 53.09
CA VAL A 1032 -54.86 19.00 52.06
C VAL A 1032 -53.53 19.75 52.25
N LEU A 1033 -52.83 19.99 51.14
CA LEU A 1033 -51.67 20.89 51.05
C LEU A 1033 -52.15 22.28 50.62
N ASP A 1034 -52.09 23.22 51.56
CA ASP A 1034 -52.34 24.64 51.33
C ASP A 1034 -51.07 25.33 50.82
N TYR A 1035 -51.20 26.35 49.98
CA TYR A 1035 -50.13 27.17 49.42
C TYR A 1035 -50.61 28.57 49.02
N THR A 1036 -49.68 29.48 48.75
CA THR A 1036 -49.94 30.79 48.13
C THR A 1036 -49.23 30.84 46.78
N LEU A 1037 -49.95 31.23 45.73
CA LEU A 1037 -49.41 31.48 44.39
C LEU A 1037 -49.30 32.99 44.15
N THR A 1038 -48.10 33.44 43.77
CA THR A 1038 -47.82 34.83 43.43
C THR A 1038 -47.43 34.95 41.96
N CYS A 1039 -48.00 35.93 41.27
CA CYS A 1039 -47.64 36.31 39.91
C CYS A 1039 -47.07 37.73 39.91
N THR A 1040 -45.93 37.91 39.24
CA THR A 1040 -45.33 39.21 38.93
C THR A 1040 -45.36 39.40 37.42
N SER A 1041 -46.08 40.42 36.95
CA SER A 1041 -46.16 40.73 35.52
C SER A 1041 -44.85 41.35 34.99
N ARG A 1042 -44.62 41.29 33.68
CA ARG A 1042 -43.46 41.91 33.02
C ARG A 1042 -43.36 43.42 33.27
N CYS A 1043 -44.49 44.11 33.45
CA CYS A 1043 -44.53 45.54 33.78
C CYS A 1043 -44.40 45.80 35.31
N GLY A 1044 -44.12 44.77 36.14
CA GLY A 1044 -43.72 44.91 37.55
C GLY A 1044 -44.85 44.84 38.59
N VAL A 1045 -46.08 44.48 38.20
CA VAL A 1045 -47.22 44.38 39.13
C VAL A 1045 -47.25 43.01 39.79
N VAL A 1046 -47.30 42.97 41.13
CA VAL A 1046 -47.34 41.73 41.94
C VAL A 1046 -48.75 41.48 42.48
N ARG A 1047 -49.28 40.27 42.28
CA ARG A 1047 -50.55 39.81 42.84
C ARG A 1047 -50.39 38.40 43.44
N SER A 1048 -51.04 38.10 44.57
CA SER A 1048 -50.98 36.79 45.24
C SER A 1048 -52.36 36.26 45.59
N ILE A 1049 -52.57 34.94 45.44
CA ILE A 1049 -53.80 34.24 45.81
C ILE A 1049 -53.49 32.97 46.62
N PRO A 1050 -54.28 32.64 47.67
CA PRO A 1050 -54.17 31.37 48.37
C PRO A 1050 -54.84 30.23 47.57
N GLY A 1051 -54.33 29.00 47.71
CA GLY A 1051 -54.88 27.79 47.09
C GLY A 1051 -54.62 26.55 47.95
N GLY A 1052 -55.33 25.45 47.67
CA GLY A 1052 -55.17 24.19 48.40
C GLY A 1052 -55.43 22.96 47.52
N VAL A 1053 -54.70 21.86 47.76
CA VAL A 1053 -54.78 20.61 46.98
C VAL A 1053 -54.86 19.37 47.91
N ALA A 1054 -55.87 18.52 47.73
CA ALA A 1054 -56.02 17.27 48.48
C ALA A 1054 -54.98 16.19 48.05
N ILE A 1055 -54.44 15.44 49.02
CA ILE A 1055 -53.48 14.33 48.83
C ILE A 1055 -54.16 12.99 49.16
N THR A 1056 -54.12 12.01 48.26
CA THR A 1056 -54.89 10.75 48.34
C THR A 1056 -54.22 9.65 49.19
N CYS A 1057 -55.00 8.92 50.01
CA CYS A 1057 -54.58 7.69 50.72
C CYS A 1057 -54.65 6.44 49.81
N LEU A 1058 -53.75 5.46 50.01
CA LEU A 1058 -53.54 4.28 49.14
C LEU A 1058 -54.76 3.34 49.02
N GLY A 1059 -55.11 2.97 47.78
CA GLY A 1059 -55.84 1.73 47.45
C GLY A 1059 -57.05 1.88 46.53
N PHE A 1060 -56.86 1.56 45.24
CA PHE A 1060 -57.84 1.22 44.19
C PHE A 1060 -59.19 1.97 44.09
N LEU A 1061 -59.32 2.63 42.92
CA LEU A 1061 -60.52 2.94 42.12
C LEU A 1061 -61.55 3.96 42.67
N ASP A 1062 -61.44 5.15 42.06
CA ASP A 1062 -62.46 6.12 41.63
C ASP A 1062 -63.47 6.64 42.68
N PRO A 1063 -63.55 7.98 42.84
CA PRO A 1063 -64.78 8.58 42.35
C PRO A 1063 -64.61 10.01 41.79
N GLY A 1064 -65.07 10.18 40.55
CA GLY A 1064 -66.08 11.21 40.25
C GLY A 1064 -65.59 12.61 39.87
N PRO A 1065 -66.49 13.42 39.27
CA PRO A 1065 -66.11 14.58 38.49
C PRO A 1065 -65.75 15.76 39.38
N LEU A 1066 -64.69 16.49 39.02
CA LEU A 1066 -64.55 17.89 39.40
C LEU A 1066 -64.94 18.74 38.19
N GLU A 1067 -65.96 19.57 38.41
CA GLU A 1067 -66.62 20.36 37.40
C GLU A 1067 -65.67 21.32 36.67
N PRO A 1068 -65.87 21.53 35.36
CA PRO A 1068 -65.15 22.54 34.62
C PRO A 1068 -65.73 23.93 34.90
N ILE A 1069 -64.89 24.90 35.24
CA ILE A 1069 -65.08 26.25 34.67
C ILE A 1069 -64.11 26.36 33.50
N GLY A 1070 -64.61 25.87 32.35
CA GLY A 1070 -64.03 26.02 31.02
C GLY A 1070 -62.75 25.22 30.75
N PRO A 1071 -62.72 24.48 29.64
CA PRO A 1071 -61.44 24.31 28.95
C PRO A 1071 -61.55 24.57 27.45
N ILE A 1072 -60.61 25.41 26.99
CA ILE A 1072 -59.92 25.27 25.71
C ILE A 1072 -58.98 24.05 25.80
N GLU A 1073 -58.72 23.51 24.62
CA GLU A 1073 -57.77 22.48 24.17
C GLU A 1073 -56.40 22.32 24.87
N GLY A 1074 -55.85 21.12 24.71
CA GLY A 1074 -54.43 20.76 24.77
C GLY A 1074 -54.31 19.22 24.82
N ARG A 1075 -53.34 18.50 24.22
CA ARG A 1075 -51.91 18.75 24.05
C ARG A 1075 -51.20 17.60 23.28
N SER A 1076 -50.09 17.97 22.62
CA SER A 1076 -48.75 17.34 22.47
C SER A 1076 -48.47 15.92 21.92
N ALA A 1077 -47.85 15.92 20.73
CA ALA A 1077 -46.58 15.31 20.26
C ALA A 1077 -46.02 13.98 20.84
N GLY A 1078 -45.90 12.99 19.94
CA GLY A 1078 -44.90 11.92 19.92
C GLY A 1078 -44.52 11.60 18.47
N ASN A 1079 -43.39 10.94 18.20
CA ASN A 1079 -42.96 10.52 16.85
C ASN A 1079 -44.08 9.72 16.15
N GLN A 1080 -44.87 10.40 15.30
CA GLN A 1080 -46.09 9.85 14.74
C GLN A 1080 -45.87 9.46 13.28
N THR A 1081 -45.97 8.16 13.02
CA THR A 1081 -46.23 7.64 11.68
C THR A 1081 -47.63 8.09 11.25
N SER A 1082 -47.77 8.62 10.05
CA SER A 1082 -49.04 9.16 9.57
C SER A 1082 -50.08 8.06 9.39
N TYR A 1083 -49.66 6.82 9.10
CA TYR A 1083 -50.57 5.68 8.92
C TYR A 1083 -50.36 4.56 9.94
N LYS A 1084 -51.47 3.88 10.26
CA LYS A 1084 -51.54 2.68 11.11
C LYS A 1084 -51.95 1.47 10.28
N ILE A 1085 -51.25 0.34 10.49
CA ILE A 1085 -51.43 -0.90 9.73
C ILE A 1085 -52.04 -1.95 10.64
N TYR A 1086 -53.23 -2.45 10.31
CA TYR A 1086 -53.92 -3.46 11.14
C TYR A 1086 -54.94 -4.32 10.36
N PRO A 1087 -55.22 -5.56 10.80
CA PRO A 1087 -54.49 -6.29 11.83
C PRO A 1087 -53.07 -6.60 11.36
N ASN A 1088 -52.11 -6.61 12.28
CA ASN A 1088 -50.74 -6.97 12.01
C ASN A 1088 -50.19 -7.64 13.26
N PRO A 1089 -50.00 -8.98 13.27
CA PRO A 1089 -50.01 -9.89 12.12
C PRO A 1089 -51.39 -10.15 11.48
N SER A 1090 -51.43 -10.50 10.18
CA SER A 1090 -52.65 -10.84 9.42
C SER A 1090 -52.45 -12.05 8.50
N SER A 1091 -53.52 -12.82 8.28
CA SER A 1091 -53.55 -13.97 7.37
C SER A 1091 -54.34 -13.73 6.09
N ASN A 1092 -54.97 -12.55 5.93
CA ASN A 1092 -55.79 -12.23 4.78
C ASN A 1092 -55.66 -10.78 4.31
N ILE A 1093 -56.21 -9.80 5.02
CA ILE A 1093 -56.23 -8.40 4.61
C ILE A 1093 -55.55 -7.57 5.68
N ILE A 1094 -54.73 -6.62 5.25
CA ILE A 1094 -54.20 -5.55 6.10
C ILE A 1094 -54.81 -4.22 5.66
N ASN A 1095 -55.28 -3.45 6.64
CA ASN A 1095 -55.82 -2.12 6.43
C ASN A 1095 -54.73 -1.09 6.72
N ILE A 1096 -54.71 -0.03 5.91
CA ILE A 1096 -53.80 1.10 6.02
C ILE A 1096 -54.67 2.33 6.17
N ASN A 1097 -54.76 2.85 7.39
CA ASN A 1097 -55.60 4.01 7.70
C ASN A 1097 -54.77 5.09 8.38
N LEU A 1098 -55.18 6.35 8.22
CA LEU A 1098 -54.55 7.46 8.93
C LEU A 1098 -54.60 7.21 10.45
N ALA A 1099 -53.45 7.39 11.11
CA ALA A 1099 -53.33 7.13 12.54
C ALA A 1099 -53.97 8.25 13.39
N ASP A 1100 -53.96 9.49 12.89
CA ASP A 1100 -54.46 10.71 13.55
C ASP A 1100 -54.74 11.81 12.49
N GLU A 1101 -55.91 12.44 12.57
CA GLU A 1101 -56.39 13.48 11.62
C GLU A 1101 -55.51 14.74 11.60
N ASN A 1102 -54.75 15.00 12.66
CA ASN A 1102 -53.84 16.16 12.73
C ASN A 1102 -52.57 16.01 11.87
N TYR A 1103 -52.33 14.82 11.33
CA TYR A 1103 -51.18 14.51 10.45
C TYR A 1103 -51.62 14.20 9.01
N ARG A 1104 -52.82 14.67 8.64
CA ARG A 1104 -53.42 14.49 7.33
C ARG A 1104 -52.55 15.13 6.23
N PRO A 1105 -52.08 14.36 5.24
CA PRO A 1105 -51.36 14.89 4.08
C PRO A 1105 -52.22 15.85 3.24
N VAL A 1106 -51.59 16.76 2.50
CA VAL A 1106 -52.29 17.80 1.73
C VAL A 1106 -53.12 17.15 0.60
N SER A 1107 -54.37 17.61 0.37
CA SER A 1107 -55.43 16.89 -0.37
C SER A 1107 -55.21 16.65 -1.88
N SER A 1108 -54.01 16.92 -2.42
CA SER A 1108 -53.73 16.80 -3.86
C SER A 1108 -52.61 15.81 -4.23
N SER A 1109 -51.97 15.17 -3.26
CA SER A 1109 -50.86 14.23 -3.50
C SER A 1109 -51.33 12.78 -3.71
N LEU A 1110 -50.77 12.08 -4.71
CA LEU A 1110 -51.04 10.66 -4.96
C LEU A 1110 -50.18 9.79 -4.03
N ILE A 1111 -50.76 9.27 -2.94
CA ILE A 1111 -50.04 8.48 -1.93
C ILE A 1111 -50.07 6.99 -2.30
N ARG A 1112 -48.90 6.34 -2.33
CA ARG A 1112 -48.77 4.92 -2.68
C ARG A 1112 -48.10 4.12 -1.55
N ALA A 1113 -48.67 2.96 -1.26
CA ALA A 1113 -48.13 1.98 -0.32
C ALA A 1113 -47.64 0.74 -1.09
N GLU A 1114 -46.44 0.26 -0.78
CA GLU A 1114 -45.73 -0.80 -1.49
C GLU A 1114 -45.15 -1.82 -0.50
N LEU A 1115 -45.49 -3.10 -0.66
CA LEU A 1115 -45.11 -4.19 0.23
C LEU A 1115 -43.98 -5.02 -0.38
N TYR A 1116 -42.87 -5.15 0.34
CA TYR A 1116 -41.66 -5.85 -0.08
C TYR A 1116 -41.38 -7.08 0.81
N ASN A 1117 -40.80 -8.13 0.24
CA ASN A 1117 -40.20 -9.21 1.06
C ASN A 1117 -38.86 -8.74 1.66
N ILE A 1118 -38.30 -9.53 2.58
CA ILE A 1118 -36.99 -9.22 3.22
C ILE A 1118 -35.80 -9.18 2.24
N SER A 1119 -35.95 -9.75 1.04
CA SER A 1119 -34.93 -9.70 -0.01
C SER A 1119 -35.02 -8.42 -0.87
N GLY A 1120 -36.05 -7.60 -0.66
CA GLY A 1120 -36.26 -6.32 -1.37
C GLY A 1120 -37.14 -6.42 -2.62
N ASP A 1121 -37.77 -7.57 -2.90
CA ASP A 1121 -38.68 -7.73 -4.03
C ASP A 1121 -40.08 -7.20 -3.71
N LEU A 1122 -40.63 -6.37 -4.60
CA LEU A 1122 -41.99 -5.86 -4.50
C LEU A 1122 -43.02 -6.99 -4.68
N LYS A 1123 -43.95 -7.13 -3.74
CA LYS A 1123 -44.99 -8.17 -3.73
C LYS A 1123 -46.38 -7.63 -4.02
N SER A 1124 -46.69 -6.42 -3.55
CA SER A 1124 -47.99 -5.79 -3.82
C SER A 1124 -47.91 -4.28 -3.61
N ALA A 1125 -48.81 -3.52 -4.23
CA ALA A 1125 -48.88 -2.08 -4.09
C ALA A 1125 -50.31 -1.56 -4.24
N VAL A 1126 -50.67 -0.53 -3.46
CA VAL A 1126 -52.00 0.09 -3.49
C VAL A 1126 -51.88 1.61 -3.38
N THR A 1127 -52.81 2.33 -4.02
CA THR A 1127 -52.93 3.78 -3.87
C THR A 1127 -53.88 4.10 -2.73
N ILE A 1128 -53.47 4.97 -1.81
CA ILE A 1128 -54.29 5.40 -0.68
C ILE A 1128 -55.20 6.54 -1.14
N LYS A 1129 -56.52 6.35 -0.98
CA LYS A 1129 -57.54 7.34 -1.36
C LYS A 1129 -58.36 7.71 -0.14
N ASN A 1130 -58.61 9.00 0.07
CA ASN A 1130 -59.29 9.50 1.27
C ASN A 1130 -58.65 8.98 2.58
N HIS A 1131 -57.33 8.80 2.57
CA HIS A 1131 -56.51 8.37 3.72
C HIS A 1131 -56.76 6.95 4.23
N THR A 1132 -57.39 6.08 3.42
CA THR A 1132 -57.56 4.65 3.71
C THR A 1132 -57.20 3.78 2.50
N ALA A 1133 -56.71 2.56 2.76
CA ALA A 1133 -56.46 1.53 1.76
C ALA A 1133 -56.46 0.13 2.38
N GLN A 1134 -56.62 -0.89 1.54
CA GLN A 1134 -56.52 -2.30 1.92
C GLN A 1134 -55.57 -3.04 1.00
N LEU A 1135 -54.84 -4.00 1.56
CA LEU A 1135 -53.92 -4.89 0.85
C LEU A 1135 -54.25 -6.33 1.21
N ASP A 1136 -54.49 -7.17 0.21
CA ASP A 1136 -54.65 -8.61 0.37
C ASP A 1136 -53.26 -9.28 0.43
N VAL A 1137 -53.02 -9.99 1.53
CA VAL A 1137 -51.80 -10.71 1.85
C VAL A 1137 -52.03 -12.22 1.95
N SER A 1138 -53.24 -12.72 1.68
CA SER A 1138 -53.62 -14.13 1.80
C SER A 1138 -52.81 -15.07 0.91
N ALA A 1139 -52.34 -14.57 -0.24
CA ALA A 1139 -51.55 -15.34 -1.21
C ALA A 1139 -50.02 -15.30 -0.94
N LEU A 1140 -49.58 -14.57 0.10
CA LEU A 1140 -48.15 -14.43 0.42
C LEU A 1140 -47.69 -15.53 1.40
N PRO A 1141 -46.49 -16.10 1.21
CA PRO A 1141 -45.92 -17.05 2.16
C PRO A 1141 -45.77 -16.46 3.57
N LEU A 1142 -45.90 -17.32 4.59
CA LEU A 1142 -45.69 -16.95 6.00
C LEU A 1142 -44.33 -16.29 6.21
N GLY A 1143 -44.29 -15.14 6.88
CA GLY A 1143 -43.04 -14.43 7.10
C GLY A 1143 -43.18 -12.95 7.41
N VAL A 1144 -42.03 -12.27 7.53
CA VAL A 1144 -41.94 -10.83 7.77
C VAL A 1144 -41.76 -10.10 6.43
N TYR A 1145 -42.50 -9.02 6.24
CA TYR A 1145 -42.50 -8.16 5.06
C TYR A 1145 -42.34 -6.71 5.50
N VAL A 1146 -41.92 -5.83 4.58
CA VAL A 1146 -41.74 -4.39 4.84
C VAL A 1146 -42.68 -3.61 3.94
N LEU A 1147 -43.64 -2.91 4.53
CA LEU A 1147 -44.54 -2.00 3.83
C LEU A 1147 -43.94 -0.59 3.88
N ARG A 1148 -43.72 0.00 2.71
CA ARG A 1148 -43.25 1.38 2.55
C ARG A 1148 -44.39 2.25 2.03
N ILE A 1149 -44.65 3.37 2.71
CA ILE A 1149 -45.66 4.34 2.30
C ILE A 1149 -44.94 5.66 2.05
N ASN A 1150 -45.07 6.18 0.84
CA ASN A 1150 -44.47 7.47 0.47
C ASN A 1150 -45.53 8.56 0.57
N VAL A 1151 -45.35 9.44 1.55
CA VAL A 1151 -46.21 10.58 1.84
C VAL A 1151 -45.39 11.84 1.56
N ASP A 1152 -45.73 12.54 0.48
CA ASP A 1152 -45.12 13.81 0.09
C ASP A 1152 -43.57 13.78 0.06
N GLY A 1153 -43.00 12.69 -0.46
CA GLY A 1153 -41.55 12.52 -0.61
C GLY A 1153 -40.83 11.98 0.64
N LYS A 1154 -41.53 11.81 1.76
CA LYS A 1154 -41.03 11.11 2.96
C LYS A 1154 -41.59 9.70 3.00
N THR A 1155 -40.70 8.72 3.14
CA THR A 1155 -41.09 7.31 3.21
C THR A 1155 -41.12 6.85 4.66
N GLU A 1156 -42.30 6.45 5.14
CA GLU A 1156 -42.43 5.68 6.39
C GLU A 1156 -42.42 4.18 6.09
N SER A 1157 -41.86 3.39 7.01
CA SER A 1157 -41.70 1.93 6.86
C SER A 1157 -42.33 1.20 8.03
N HIS A 1158 -43.19 0.23 7.73
CA HIS A 1158 -43.88 -0.60 8.69
C HIS A 1158 -43.55 -2.07 8.45
N GLN A 1159 -43.22 -2.81 9.52
CA GLN A 1159 -43.07 -4.25 9.45
C GLN A 1159 -44.45 -4.91 9.39
N VAL A 1160 -44.69 -5.80 8.44
CA VAL A 1160 -45.94 -6.58 8.30
C VAL A 1160 -45.62 -8.06 8.50
N LEU A 1161 -46.34 -8.72 9.40
CA LEU A 1161 -46.23 -10.16 9.63
C LEU A 1161 -47.41 -10.90 8.97
N VAL A 1162 -47.11 -11.76 8.00
CA VAL A 1162 -48.10 -12.64 7.35
C VAL A 1162 -48.09 -13.99 8.08
N LYS A 1163 -49.26 -14.41 8.56
CA LYS A 1163 -49.47 -15.57 9.45
C LYS A 1163 -50.39 -16.64 8.90
#